data_AF-E5LF68-F1
#
_entry.id   AF-E5LF68-F1
#
_cell.length_a   1.000
_cell.length_b   1.000
_cell.length_c   1.000
_cell.angle_alpha   90.00
_cell.angle_beta   90.00
_cell.angle_gamma   90.00
#
_symmetry.space_group_name_H-M   'P 1'
#
loop_
_entity.id
_entity.type
_entity.pdbx_description
1 polymer ?
#
loop_
_entity_poly.entity_id
_entity_poly.type
_entity_poly.pdbx_seq_one_letter_code
_entity_poly.pdbx_strand_id
1 'polypeptide(L)'
;GNRRIRSVGELLQNQFRIGLTRMERVVRERMSIQDTATVTPQQLINIRPVVASIKEFFGSSQLSQFMDQTNPLGELTHKRRLSALGPGGLTRDRAGYEVRDVHYTHYGRMCPIETPEGPNIGLISSLSSYGRVNRYGFIETPYRRVSWDTHKVTDKIDYLTADEEDNYVVAQANSPLNDDGSFVNDVVMARAEEENIEVSIDKVDYMDVSPKQVVAVATACIPFLENDDSNRALMGANMQRQAVPLIQPHAPLVGTGIEYKAAHDAGDAVIADHAGVVEYVDAREIRVRREDATLDKYKLMKFRRSNAGKNYNQTPIVRVGDRVDADEILADGPAMEGGELALGQNPLIAFMTWDGYNFEDAIAINERLVKDDVYTSIHIEEMDSEARDTKLGPEEITREIPNVGEDALKNLDEFGIIRIGAEVKDGDILVGKVTPKGMTELSAEERLLHAIFGEKAREVRDTSLRVPHGGGGIVQNVKIYTREGGDELAPGVNQMVRVYIAQKRKLQVGDKMAGRHGNKGTVSIVIPEEDMPFMPDGTPIDIMLSPMGVPSRMNIGQVLDLHLGMAARELGIHVASPVFDGARDDDIWDALKEAGLPSDGKTILYDGRTGEAFDNRIAVGVMYYMKLSHMVDDKIHSRSIGPYSLVTQQPLGGKAQFGGQR
;
A
#
# COMPACT_ATOMS: atom_id res chain seq x y z
N GLY A 1 10.27 -13.43 -27.27
CA GLY A 1 11.57 -12.91 -26.76
C GLY A 1 12.00 -11.52 -27.24
N ASN A 2 11.11 -10.59 -27.64
CA ASN A 2 11.57 -9.32 -28.27
C ASN A 2 11.70 -8.11 -27.33
N ARG A 3 11.21 -8.23 -26.09
CA ARG A 3 11.30 -7.18 -25.05
C ARG A 3 12.14 -7.68 -23.89
N ARG A 4 13.11 -6.86 -23.48
CA ARG A 4 14.04 -7.15 -22.37
C ARG A 4 13.78 -6.17 -21.22
N ILE A 5 13.82 -6.68 -20.00
CA ILE A 5 13.77 -5.90 -18.77
C ILE A 5 15.14 -5.32 -18.44
N ARG A 6 15.16 -4.04 -18.05
CA ARG A 6 16.33 -3.36 -17.49
C ARG A 6 16.09 -3.12 -16.00
N SER A 7 16.91 -3.72 -15.16
CA SER A 7 16.86 -3.51 -13.72
C SER A 7 17.63 -2.25 -13.31
N VAL A 8 17.49 -1.85 -12.04
CA VAL A 8 18.19 -0.68 -11.47
C VAL A 8 19.70 -0.73 -11.69
N GLY A 9 20.31 -1.91 -11.61
CA GLY A 9 21.76 -2.08 -11.79
C GLY A 9 22.23 -1.68 -13.19
N GLU A 10 21.52 -2.12 -14.23
CA GLU A 10 21.85 -1.79 -15.62
C GLU A 10 21.63 -0.30 -15.93
N LEU A 11 20.51 0.26 -15.43
CA LEU A 11 20.21 1.68 -15.60
C LEU A 11 21.25 2.56 -14.90
N LEU A 12 21.63 2.21 -13.68
CA LEU A 12 22.64 2.92 -12.91
C LEU A 12 24.03 2.78 -13.56
N GLN A 13 24.39 1.61 -14.07
CA GLN A 13 25.65 1.39 -14.79
C GLN A 13 25.77 2.33 -16.00
N ASN A 14 24.69 2.53 -16.76
CA ASN A 14 24.68 3.46 -17.88
C ASN A 14 24.91 4.91 -17.44
N GLN A 15 24.25 5.34 -16.36
CA GLN A 15 24.43 6.69 -15.82
C GLN A 15 25.84 6.89 -15.25
N PHE A 16 26.38 5.87 -14.60
CA PHE A 16 27.74 5.86 -14.11
C PHE A 16 28.74 5.97 -15.26
N ARG A 17 28.53 5.23 -16.36
CA ARG A 17 29.35 5.31 -17.58
C ARG A 17 29.34 6.72 -18.18
N ILE A 18 28.16 7.36 -18.27
CA ILE A 18 28.04 8.75 -18.74
C ILE A 18 28.85 9.70 -17.83
N GLY A 19 28.75 9.53 -16.51
CA GLY A 19 29.53 10.28 -15.53
C GLY A 19 31.04 10.09 -15.72
N LEU A 20 31.49 8.85 -15.94
CA LEU A 20 32.89 8.54 -16.20
C LEU A 20 33.40 9.14 -17.51
N THR A 21 32.64 9.09 -18.60
CA THR A 21 33.05 9.72 -19.88
C THR A 21 33.20 11.24 -19.75
N ARG A 22 32.33 11.89 -18.97
CA ARG A 22 32.48 13.32 -18.65
C ARG A 22 33.74 13.59 -17.82
N MET A 23 34.00 12.75 -16.82
CA MET A 23 35.21 12.85 -16.00
C MET A 23 36.49 12.62 -16.82
N GLU A 24 36.49 11.63 -17.72
CA GLU A 24 37.61 11.32 -18.63
C GLU A 24 38.00 12.53 -19.47
N ARG A 25 37.02 13.25 -20.03
CA ARG A 25 37.27 14.48 -20.80
C ARG A 25 37.98 15.54 -19.96
N VAL A 26 37.53 15.76 -18.72
CA VAL A 26 38.14 16.73 -17.79
C VAL A 26 39.56 16.31 -17.41
N VAL A 27 39.79 15.02 -17.18
CA VAL A 27 41.13 14.48 -16.89
C VAL A 27 42.07 14.70 -18.07
N ARG A 28 41.65 14.35 -19.30
CA ARG A 28 42.46 14.55 -20.52
C ARG A 28 42.80 16.03 -20.73
N GLU A 29 41.84 16.93 -20.51
CA GLU A 29 42.07 18.37 -20.61
C GLU A 29 43.08 18.87 -19.57
N ARG A 30 42.92 18.49 -18.29
CA ARG A 30 43.87 18.86 -17.22
C ARG A 30 45.28 18.31 -17.46
N MET A 31 45.40 17.08 -17.97
CA MET A 31 46.69 16.48 -18.32
C MET A 31 47.41 17.24 -19.44
N SER A 32 46.68 17.93 -20.32
CA SER A 32 47.30 18.75 -21.38
C SER A 32 47.81 20.11 -20.89
N ILE A 33 47.29 20.61 -19.76
CA ILE A 33 47.59 21.94 -19.21
C ILE A 33 48.61 21.87 -18.07
N GLN A 34 48.59 20.82 -17.25
CA GLN A 34 49.41 20.70 -16.05
C GLN A 34 50.77 20.05 -16.32
N ASP A 35 51.81 20.50 -15.59
CA ASP A 35 53.15 19.95 -15.72
C ASP A 35 53.24 18.53 -15.16
N THR A 36 53.65 17.59 -16.00
CA THR A 36 53.86 16.17 -15.69
C THR A 36 54.77 15.91 -14.50
N ALA A 37 55.69 16.83 -14.15
CA ALA A 37 56.62 16.64 -13.04
C ALA A 37 55.99 16.85 -11.65
N THR A 38 54.87 17.58 -11.57
CA THR A 38 54.25 17.98 -10.28
C THR A 38 52.84 17.45 -10.08
N VAL A 39 52.20 16.93 -11.14
CA VAL A 39 50.81 16.53 -11.10
C VAL A 39 50.61 15.20 -10.38
N THR A 40 49.64 15.15 -9.47
CA THR A 40 49.21 13.92 -8.79
C THR A 40 47.86 13.43 -9.33
N PRO A 41 47.55 12.11 -9.30
CA PRO A 41 46.26 11.60 -9.76
C PRO A 41 45.05 12.25 -9.08
N GLN A 42 45.18 12.61 -7.79
CA GLN A 42 44.12 13.27 -7.04
C GLN A 42 43.78 14.67 -7.58
N GLN A 43 44.75 15.40 -8.13
CA GLN A 43 44.53 16.71 -8.74
C GLN A 43 43.83 16.63 -10.11
N LEU A 44 43.95 15.49 -10.79
CA LEU A 44 43.32 15.24 -12.08
C LEU A 44 41.86 14.79 -11.93
N ILE A 45 41.56 14.01 -10.88
CA ILE A 45 40.23 13.41 -10.69
C ILE A 45 39.27 14.42 -10.05
N ASN A 46 38.15 14.65 -10.74
CA ASN A 46 37.00 15.40 -10.21
C ASN A 46 35.76 14.51 -10.22
N ILE A 47 35.25 14.14 -9.05
CA ILE A 47 34.10 13.23 -8.90
C ILE A 47 32.74 13.92 -9.15
N ARG A 48 32.69 15.26 -9.20
CA ARG A 48 31.42 16.00 -9.31
C ARG A 48 30.55 15.57 -10.51
N PRO A 49 31.09 15.33 -11.73
CA PRO A 49 30.29 14.87 -12.86
C PRO A 49 29.63 13.50 -12.63
N VAL A 50 30.34 12.59 -11.96
CA VAL A 50 29.83 11.25 -11.62
C VAL A 50 28.71 11.36 -10.59
N VAL A 51 28.96 12.09 -9.49
CA VAL A 51 27.97 12.30 -8.42
C VAL A 51 26.72 13.01 -8.96
N ALA A 52 26.90 14.01 -9.82
CA ALA A 52 25.79 14.73 -10.45
C ALA A 52 24.92 13.80 -11.30
N SER A 53 25.51 12.97 -12.15
CA SER A 53 24.76 12.01 -12.98
C SER A 53 23.98 10.99 -12.15
N ILE A 54 24.56 10.50 -11.04
CA ILE A 54 23.85 9.58 -10.13
C ILE A 54 22.69 10.30 -9.42
N LYS A 55 22.94 11.51 -8.89
CA LYS A 55 21.90 12.32 -8.23
C LYS A 55 20.76 12.67 -9.17
N GLU A 56 21.06 13.01 -10.42
CA GLU A 56 20.07 13.29 -11.46
C GLU A 56 19.20 12.06 -11.76
N PHE A 57 19.80 10.86 -11.83
CA PHE A 57 19.06 9.62 -12.02
C PHE A 57 18.08 9.35 -10.88
N PHE A 58 18.53 9.36 -9.63
CA PHE A 58 17.62 9.07 -8.50
C PHE A 58 16.66 10.21 -8.18
N GLY A 59 17.03 11.46 -8.47
CA GLY A 59 16.19 12.63 -8.17
C GLY A 59 15.14 12.96 -9.22
N SER A 60 15.41 12.66 -10.50
CA SER A 60 14.57 13.15 -11.61
C SER A 60 14.06 12.06 -12.56
N SER A 61 14.54 10.81 -12.44
CA SER A 61 14.07 9.73 -13.31
C SER A 61 12.61 9.37 -13.03
N GLN A 62 11.83 9.18 -14.09
CA GLN A 62 10.45 8.68 -14.00
C GLN A 62 10.35 7.29 -13.36
N LEU A 63 11.44 6.52 -13.37
CA LEU A 63 11.52 5.18 -12.77
C LEU A 63 11.95 5.23 -11.29
N SER A 64 12.47 6.36 -10.82
CA SER A 64 12.80 6.58 -9.40
C SER A 64 11.61 7.27 -8.75
N GLN A 65 10.71 6.47 -8.19
CA GLN A 65 9.46 6.94 -7.59
C GLN A 65 9.46 6.73 -6.08
N PHE A 66 8.68 7.53 -5.36
CA PHE A 66 8.38 7.24 -3.97
C PHE A 66 7.73 5.87 -3.87
N MET A 67 8.23 5.04 -2.95
CA MET A 67 7.67 3.72 -2.72
C MET A 67 6.22 3.84 -2.23
N ASP A 68 5.31 3.05 -2.80
CA ASP A 68 3.91 2.94 -2.39
C ASP A 68 3.84 2.19 -1.06
N GLN A 69 3.97 2.94 0.03
CA GLN A 69 3.97 2.44 1.40
C GLN A 69 2.62 2.68 2.08
N THR A 70 1.55 2.27 1.40
CA THR A 70 0.21 2.28 1.99
C THR A 70 0.05 1.07 2.93
N ASN A 71 0.46 -0.12 2.47
CA ASN A 71 0.52 -1.37 3.22
C ASN A 71 1.61 -2.30 2.62
N PRO A 72 1.97 -3.42 3.28
CA PRO A 72 3.04 -4.31 2.81
C PRO A 72 2.83 -4.88 1.40
N LEU A 73 1.58 -5.20 1.03
CA LEU A 73 1.27 -5.71 -0.32
C LEU A 73 1.50 -4.64 -1.39
N GLY A 74 1.15 -3.38 -1.10
CA GLY A 74 1.45 -2.23 -1.95
C GLY A 74 2.94 -2.09 -2.23
N GLU A 75 3.78 -2.26 -1.20
CA GLU A 75 5.24 -2.22 -1.34
C GLU A 75 5.77 -3.37 -2.20
N LEU A 76 5.34 -4.60 -1.89
CA LEU A 76 5.78 -5.80 -2.57
C LEU A 76 5.43 -5.74 -4.08
N THR A 77 4.19 -5.38 -4.41
CA THR A 77 3.80 -5.18 -5.82
C THR A 77 4.61 -4.06 -6.46
N HIS A 78 4.84 -2.94 -5.77
CA HIS A 78 5.57 -1.82 -6.38
C HIS A 78 7.01 -2.18 -6.73
N LYS A 79 7.69 -2.97 -5.88
CA LYS A 79 9.03 -3.50 -6.13
C LYS A 79 9.06 -4.47 -7.32
N ARG A 80 7.95 -5.15 -7.62
CA ARG A 80 7.78 -6.13 -8.73
C ARG A 80 7.11 -5.54 -9.98
N ARG A 81 6.97 -4.22 -10.06
CA ARG A 81 6.29 -3.53 -11.17
C ARG A 81 7.18 -3.42 -12.40
N LEU A 82 6.59 -3.67 -13.56
CA LEU A 82 7.19 -3.51 -14.87
C LEU A 82 6.60 -2.26 -15.54
N SER A 83 7.46 -1.43 -16.13
CA SER A 83 7.07 -0.19 -16.82
C SER A 83 7.63 -0.17 -18.24
N ALA A 84 6.75 0.00 -19.22
CA ALA A 84 7.12 0.31 -20.60
C ALA A 84 7.49 1.80 -20.79
N LEU A 85 7.19 2.64 -19.78
CA LEU A 85 7.50 4.07 -19.76
C LEU A 85 8.91 4.33 -19.22
N GLY A 86 9.46 5.51 -19.53
CA GLY A 86 10.73 5.99 -18.99
C GLY A 86 11.84 6.09 -20.05
N PRO A 87 13.10 6.38 -19.64
CA PRO A 87 14.21 6.58 -20.56
C PRO A 87 14.49 5.35 -21.44
N GLY A 88 14.36 5.52 -22.77
CA GLY A 88 14.51 4.44 -23.74
C GLY A 88 13.28 3.53 -23.90
N GLY A 89 12.17 3.86 -23.23
CA GLY A 89 10.87 3.21 -23.39
C GLY A 89 9.91 4.03 -24.26
N LEU A 90 8.62 3.73 -24.12
CA LEU A 90 7.53 4.41 -24.82
C LEU A 90 7.05 5.65 -24.05
N THR A 91 6.42 6.57 -24.76
CA THR A 91 5.62 7.64 -24.14
C THR A 91 4.13 7.29 -24.24
N ARG A 92 3.32 7.82 -23.33
CA ARG A 92 1.87 7.55 -23.27
C ARG A 92 1.18 7.82 -24.60
N ASP A 93 1.50 8.95 -25.24
CA ASP A 93 0.87 9.40 -26.49
C ASP A 93 1.33 8.62 -27.72
N ARG A 94 2.49 7.96 -27.64
CA ARG A 94 3.04 7.15 -28.75
C ARG A 94 2.71 5.67 -28.61
N ALA A 95 2.20 5.23 -27.47
CA ALA A 95 1.88 3.84 -27.22
C ALA A 95 0.50 3.51 -27.80
N GLY A 96 0.51 2.82 -28.95
CA GLY A 96 -0.69 2.31 -29.62
C GLY A 96 -1.38 1.17 -28.86
N TYR A 97 -2.42 0.61 -29.47
CA TYR A 97 -3.20 -0.50 -28.90
C TYR A 97 -2.35 -1.77 -28.73
N GLU A 98 -1.59 -2.15 -29.77
CA GLU A 98 -0.81 -3.41 -29.83
C GLU A 98 0.18 -3.60 -28.67
N VAL A 99 0.74 -2.51 -28.13
CA VAL A 99 1.71 -2.59 -27.03
C VAL A 99 1.06 -2.69 -25.65
N ARG A 100 -0.23 -2.35 -25.56
CA ARG A 100 -1.04 -2.36 -24.34
C ARG A 100 -1.83 -3.66 -24.18
N ASP A 101 -2.06 -4.36 -25.28
CA ASP A 101 -2.83 -5.60 -25.28
C ASP A 101 -2.09 -6.74 -24.56
N VAL A 102 -2.85 -7.75 -24.12
CA VAL A 102 -2.30 -8.94 -23.49
C VAL A 102 -1.85 -9.90 -24.58
N HIS A 103 -0.57 -10.29 -24.53
CA HIS A 103 0.01 -11.23 -25.47
C HIS A 103 0.15 -12.62 -24.84
N TYR A 104 0.02 -13.70 -25.61
CA TYR A 104 0.07 -15.08 -25.08
C TYR A 104 1.35 -15.37 -24.29
N THR A 105 2.50 -14.85 -24.76
CA THR A 105 3.80 -14.97 -24.06
C THR A 105 3.86 -14.31 -22.67
N HIS A 106 2.85 -13.52 -22.28
CA HIS A 106 2.74 -13.00 -20.92
C HIS A 106 2.46 -14.11 -19.89
N TYR A 107 1.93 -15.26 -20.33
CA TYR A 107 1.63 -16.41 -19.47
C TYR A 107 2.85 -16.79 -18.61
N GLY A 108 2.64 -16.88 -17.29
CA GLY A 108 3.70 -17.17 -16.30
C GLY A 108 4.73 -16.06 -16.05
N ARG A 109 4.73 -14.99 -16.86
CA ARG A 109 5.78 -13.96 -16.89
C ARG A 109 5.28 -12.60 -16.41
N MET A 110 4.17 -12.13 -16.96
CA MET A 110 3.55 -10.86 -16.60
C MET A 110 2.07 -11.08 -16.32
N CYS A 111 1.57 -10.48 -15.26
CA CYS A 111 0.18 -10.68 -14.89
C CYS A 111 -0.74 -10.00 -15.91
N PRO A 112 -1.70 -10.74 -16.49
CA PRO A 112 -2.65 -10.18 -17.45
C PRO A 112 -3.74 -9.31 -16.79
N ILE A 113 -3.92 -9.42 -15.47
CA ILE A 113 -4.98 -8.76 -14.71
C ILE A 113 -4.47 -7.50 -14.01
N GLU A 114 -3.29 -7.55 -13.38
CA GLU A 114 -2.81 -6.46 -12.54
C GLU A 114 -2.16 -5.34 -13.38
N THR A 115 -2.95 -4.33 -13.70
CA THR A 115 -2.50 -3.09 -14.35
C THR A 115 -3.30 -1.89 -13.83
N PRO A 116 -2.74 -0.67 -13.79
CA PRO A 116 -3.49 0.51 -13.42
C PRO A 116 -4.62 0.81 -14.41
N GLU A 117 -5.78 1.22 -13.88
CA GLU A 117 -6.86 1.77 -14.69
C GLU A 117 -6.46 3.12 -15.34
N GLY A 118 -7.09 3.44 -16.47
CA GLY A 118 -6.93 4.75 -17.13
C GLY A 118 -5.75 4.82 -18.10
N PRO A 119 -5.07 5.98 -18.23
CA PRO A 119 -4.12 6.23 -19.33
C PRO A 119 -2.90 5.29 -19.38
N ASN A 120 -2.57 4.63 -18.27
CA ASN A 120 -1.42 3.74 -18.15
C ASN A 120 -1.76 2.25 -18.34
N ILE A 121 -3.01 1.90 -18.65
CA ILE A 121 -3.42 0.51 -18.87
C ILE A 121 -2.52 -0.16 -19.93
N GLY A 122 -2.02 -1.35 -19.59
CA GLY A 122 -1.12 -2.15 -20.43
C GLY A 122 0.33 -1.62 -20.54
N LEU A 123 0.62 -0.40 -20.08
CA LEU A 123 1.99 0.16 -20.05
C LEU A 123 2.71 -0.09 -18.73
N ILE A 124 1.94 -0.37 -17.69
CA ILE A 124 2.42 -0.79 -16.39
C ILE A 124 1.77 -2.13 -16.10
N SER A 125 2.57 -3.14 -15.79
CA SER A 125 2.12 -4.47 -15.41
C SER A 125 2.93 -4.95 -14.21
N SER A 126 2.54 -6.07 -13.62
CA SER A 126 3.26 -6.71 -12.52
C SER A 126 3.91 -8.01 -12.99
N LEU A 127 5.09 -8.32 -12.44
CA LEU A 127 5.72 -9.62 -12.61
C LEU A 127 4.82 -10.71 -11.98
N SER A 128 4.55 -11.79 -12.72
CA SER A 128 3.77 -12.92 -12.21
C SER A 128 4.49 -13.60 -11.03
N SER A 129 3.76 -14.43 -10.28
CA SER A 129 4.21 -14.98 -8.99
C SER A 129 5.57 -15.71 -9.07
N TYR A 130 5.75 -16.56 -10.10
CA TYR A 130 6.97 -17.36 -10.29
C TYR A 130 7.91 -16.82 -11.37
N GLY A 131 7.51 -15.75 -12.06
CA GLY A 131 8.32 -15.14 -13.12
C GLY A 131 9.64 -14.60 -12.55
N ARG A 132 10.73 -14.83 -13.27
CA ARG A 132 12.07 -14.33 -12.90
C ARG A 132 12.78 -13.69 -14.09
N VAL A 133 13.66 -12.73 -13.83
CA VAL A 133 14.49 -12.10 -14.88
C VAL A 133 15.82 -12.83 -14.95
N ASN A 134 16.17 -13.34 -16.13
CA ASN A 134 17.43 -14.04 -16.36
C ASN A 134 18.63 -13.11 -16.54
N ARG A 135 19.83 -13.68 -16.68
CA ARG A 135 21.08 -12.90 -16.85
C ARG A 135 21.10 -11.99 -18.08
N TYR A 136 20.27 -12.29 -19.08
CA TYR A 136 20.14 -11.50 -20.31
C TYR A 136 19.02 -10.46 -20.25
N GLY A 137 18.27 -10.42 -19.14
CA GLY A 137 17.16 -9.49 -18.94
C GLY A 137 15.82 -9.96 -19.52
N PHE A 138 15.69 -11.21 -19.96
CA PHE A 138 14.40 -11.77 -20.39
C PHE A 138 13.67 -12.42 -19.21
N ILE A 139 12.34 -12.37 -19.22
CA ILE A 139 11.53 -13.03 -18.20
C ILE A 139 11.40 -14.50 -18.56
N GLU A 140 11.71 -15.36 -17.61
CA GLU A 140 11.50 -16.80 -17.66
C GLU A 140 10.42 -17.20 -16.66
N THR A 141 9.71 -18.28 -16.96
CA THR A 141 8.76 -18.92 -16.06
C THR A 141 9.12 -20.40 -15.90
N PRO A 142 8.92 -20.99 -14.72
CA PRO A 142 9.25 -22.40 -14.49
C PRO A 142 8.18 -23.35 -15.06
N TYR A 143 8.65 -24.49 -15.56
CA TYR A 143 7.83 -25.61 -16.03
C TYR A 143 8.40 -26.94 -15.54
N ARG A 144 7.53 -27.91 -15.24
CA ARG A 144 7.92 -29.30 -14.95
C ARG A 144 8.16 -30.04 -16.26
N ARG A 145 9.31 -30.71 -16.39
CA ARG A 145 9.63 -31.49 -17.58
C ARG A 145 8.78 -32.77 -17.64
N VAL A 146 8.20 -33.06 -18.80
CA VAL A 146 7.62 -34.38 -19.10
C VAL A 146 8.68 -35.23 -19.80
N SER A 147 8.85 -36.47 -19.35
CA SER A 147 9.81 -37.40 -19.94
C SER A 147 9.33 -37.87 -21.31
N TRP A 148 10.15 -37.70 -22.35
CA TRP A 148 9.82 -38.20 -23.69
C TRP A 148 9.76 -39.72 -23.82
N ASP A 149 10.42 -40.46 -22.93
CA ASP A 149 10.43 -41.93 -22.97
C ASP A 149 9.25 -42.54 -22.21
N THR A 150 8.85 -41.92 -21.09
CA THR A 150 7.84 -42.46 -20.18
C THR A 150 6.52 -41.69 -20.19
N HIS A 151 6.50 -40.50 -20.79
CA HIS A 151 5.39 -39.55 -20.80
C HIS A 151 4.87 -39.17 -19.40
N LYS A 152 5.74 -39.29 -18.40
CA LYS A 152 5.47 -38.91 -17.01
C LYS A 152 6.01 -37.53 -16.71
N VAL A 153 5.25 -36.77 -15.94
CA VAL A 153 5.67 -35.48 -15.39
C VAL A 153 6.74 -35.74 -14.32
N THR A 154 7.88 -35.05 -14.46
CA THR A 154 9.03 -35.21 -13.55
C THR A 154 9.13 -34.04 -12.57
N ASP A 155 9.95 -34.20 -11.54
CA ASP A 155 10.26 -33.12 -10.58
C ASP A 155 11.36 -32.17 -11.06
N LYS A 156 11.87 -32.39 -12.27
CA LYS A 156 12.84 -31.48 -12.89
C LYS A 156 12.11 -30.22 -13.37
N ILE A 157 12.48 -29.09 -12.79
CA ILE A 157 11.98 -27.77 -13.18
C ILE A 157 12.99 -27.10 -14.11
N ASP A 158 12.53 -26.74 -15.30
CA ASP A 158 13.28 -25.92 -16.24
C ASP A 158 12.59 -24.56 -16.39
N TYR A 159 13.37 -23.49 -16.48
CA TYR A 159 12.84 -22.14 -16.68
C TYR A 159 13.05 -21.76 -18.13
N LEU A 160 11.97 -21.40 -18.81
CA LEU A 160 11.98 -21.14 -20.23
C LEU A 160 11.68 -19.66 -20.51
N THR A 161 12.45 -19.05 -21.42
CA THR A 161 12.07 -17.76 -22.01
C THR A 161 10.90 -17.94 -22.98
N ALA A 162 10.26 -16.83 -23.37
CA ALA A 162 9.11 -16.88 -24.28
C ALA A 162 9.44 -17.54 -25.64
N ASP A 163 10.62 -17.27 -26.19
CA ASP A 163 11.10 -17.84 -27.45
C ASP A 163 11.52 -19.32 -27.33
N GLU A 164 11.95 -19.76 -26.14
CA GLU A 164 12.22 -21.18 -25.89
C GLU A 164 10.91 -21.97 -25.75
N GLU A 165 9.91 -21.42 -25.05
CA GLU A 165 8.58 -22.03 -24.85
C GLU A 165 7.87 -22.33 -26.16
N ASP A 166 7.99 -21.47 -27.18
CA ASP A 166 7.33 -21.66 -28.49
C ASP A 166 7.72 -22.99 -29.18
N ASN A 167 8.85 -23.62 -28.80
CA ASN A 167 9.29 -24.89 -29.37
C ASN A 167 8.67 -26.12 -28.70
N TYR A 168 7.84 -25.93 -27.68
CA TYR A 168 7.35 -27.00 -26.82
C TYR A 168 5.84 -26.96 -26.65
N VAL A 169 5.25 -28.13 -26.37
CA VAL A 169 3.85 -28.25 -26.01
C VAL A 169 3.72 -28.35 -24.49
N VAL A 170 3.00 -27.40 -23.88
CA VAL A 170 2.92 -27.24 -22.42
C VAL A 170 1.52 -27.59 -21.91
N ALA A 171 1.39 -28.64 -21.10
CA ALA A 171 0.15 -29.01 -20.43
C ALA A 171 -0.21 -28.07 -19.27
N GLN A 172 -1.51 -27.91 -19.04
CA GLN A 172 -2.02 -27.05 -17.96
C GLN A 172 -1.76 -27.66 -16.57
N ALA A 173 -1.56 -26.80 -15.56
CA ALA A 173 -1.26 -27.21 -14.18
C ALA A 173 -2.36 -28.07 -13.53
N ASN A 174 -3.62 -27.89 -13.94
CA ASN A 174 -4.79 -28.58 -13.42
C ASN A 174 -5.06 -29.94 -14.10
N SER A 175 -4.20 -30.36 -15.04
CA SER A 175 -4.31 -31.67 -15.68
C SER A 175 -4.16 -32.77 -14.61
N PRO A 176 -5.15 -33.67 -14.43
CA PRO A 176 -5.07 -34.69 -13.39
C PRO A 176 -3.92 -35.66 -13.62
N LEU A 177 -3.13 -35.90 -12.58
CA LEU A 177 -2.02 -36.85 -12.56
C LEU A 177 -2.27 -37.97 -11.54
N ASN A 178 -1.71 -39.14 -11.81
CA ASN A 178 -1.57 -40.21 -10.82
C ASN A 178 -0.36 -39.93 -9.91
N ASP A 179 -0.29 -40.60 -8.76
CA ASP A 179 0.80 -40.47 -7.78
C ASP A 179 2.20 -40.75 -8.36
N ASP A 180 2.27 -41.52 -9.46
CA ASP A 180 3.51 -41.85 -10.15
C ASP A 180 3.93 -40.82 -11.23
N GLY A 181 3.19 -39.71 -11.35
CA GLY A 181 3.42 -38.62 -12.30
C GLY A 181 2.88 -38.87 -13.72
N SER A 182 2.18 -39.99 -13.97
CA SER A 182 1.48 -40.20 -15.25
C SER A 182 0.19 -39.39 -15.32
N PHE A 183 -0.21 -38.98 -16.53
CA PHE A 183 -1.51 -38.35 -16.74
C PHE A 183 -2.65 -39.37 -16.56
N VAL A 184 -3.75 -38.95 -15.95
CA VAL A 184 -4.94 -39.82 -15.80
C VAL A 184 -5.64 -40.05 -17.14
N ASN A 185 -5.62 -39.03 -18.01
CA ASN A 185 -6.26 -39.06 -19.31
C ASN A 185 -5.21 -39.20 -20.43
N ASP A 186 -5.54 -39.93 -21.49
CA ASP A 186 -4.66 -40.11 -22.66
C ASP A 186 -4.56 -38.84 -23.52
N VAL A 187 -5.56 -37.95 -23.41
CA VAL A 187 -5.61 -36.65 -24.09
C VAL A 187 -5.73 -35.55 -23.03
N VAL A 188 -4.91 -34.53 -23.16
CA VAL A 188 -4.84 -33.39 -22.24
C VAL A 188 -4.89 -32.06 -22.97
N MET A 189 -5.41 -31.04 -22.30
CA MET A 189 -5.36 -29.66 -22.78
C MET A 189 -3.94 -29.14 -22.61
N ALA A 190 -3.36 -28.66 -23.71
CA ALA A 190 -2.05 -28.06 -23.75
C ALA A 190 -2.06 -26.76 -24.55
N ARG A 191 -1.00 -25.98 -24.39
CA ARG A 191 -0.72 -24.79 -25.17
C ARG A 191 0.47 -25.07 -26.09
N ALA A 192 0.33 -24.68 -27.35
CA ALA A 192 1.42 -24.60 -28.31
C ALA A 192 1.34 -23.22 -28.97
N GLU A 193 2.37 -22.40 -28.80
CA GLU A 193 2.37 -20.99 -29.21
C GLU A 193 1.14 -20.23 -28.66
N GLU A 194 0.30 -19.68 -29.54
CA GLU A 194 -0.92 -18.94 -29.18
C GLU A 194 -2.18 -19.81 -29.07
N GLU A 195 -2.13 -21.08 -29.49
CA GLU A 195 -3.28 -21.96 -29.54
C GLU A 195 -3.40 -22.85 -28.30
N ASN A 196 -4.64 -23.00 -27.81
CA ASN A 196 -4.99 -24.03 -26.84
C ASN A 196 -5.51 -25.24 -27.61
N ILE A 197 -4.83 -26.37 -27.46
CA ILE A 197 -5.06 -27.59 -28.25
C ILE A 197 -5.25 -28.81 -27.33
N GLU A 198 -6.06 -29.75 -27.79
CA GLU A 198 -6.16 -31.09 -27.19
C GLU A 198 -5.12 -31.99 -27.86
N VAL A 199 -4.19 -32.54 -27.06
CA VAL A 199 -3.11 -33.38 -27.57
C VAL A 199 -3.00 -34.66 -26.75
N SER A 200 -2.53 -35.71 -27.41
CA SER A 200 -2.14 -36.95 -26.73
C SER A 200 -0.88 -36.74 -25.91
N ILE A 201 -0.76 -37.45 -24.79
CA ILE A 201 0.31 -37.30 -23.79
C ILE A 201 1.72 -37.51 -24.36
N ASP A 202 1.84 -38.22 -25.48
CA ASP A 202 3.12 -38.47 -26.18
C ASP A 202 3.73 -37.21 -26.79
N LYS A 203 2.90 -36.17 -27.00
CA LYS A 203 3.31 -34.89 -27.60
C LYS A 203 3.58 -33.81 -26.57
N VAL A 204 3.38 -34.07 -25.28
CA VAL A 204 3.57 -33.09 -24.21
C VAL A 204 5.02 -33.07 -23.77
N ASP A 205 5.64 -31.89 -23.78
CA ASP A 205 7.05 -31.71 -23.39
C ASP A 205 7.18 -31.19 -21.96
N TYR A 206 6.26 -30.32 -21.54
CA TYR A 206 6.27 -29.65 -20.25
C TYR A 206 4.88 -29.55 -19.65
N MET A 207 4.83 -29.27 -18.35
CA MET A 207 3.61 -28.94 -17.62
C MET A 207 3.87 -27.72 -16.74
N ASP A 208 2.88 -26.85 -16.61
CA ASP A 208 2.87 -25.74 -15.65
C ASP A 208 3.19 -26.21 -14.22
N VAL A 209 3.91 -25.39 -13.42
CA VAL A 209 4.25 -25.79 -12.03
C VAL A 209 3.11 -25.57 -11.04
N SER A 210 2.28 -24.57 -11.29
CA SER A 210 1.20 -24.17 -10.38
C SER A 210 0.17 -23.31 -11.13
N PRO A 211 -1.13 -23.44 -10.85
CA PRO A 211 -2.16 -22.56 -11.42
C PRO A 211 -1.94 -21.07 -11.05
N LYS A 212 -1.34 -20.80 -9.89
CA LYS A 212 -0.99 -19.43 -9.43
C LYS A 212 0.10 -18.76 -10.27
N GLN A 213 0.82 -19.50 -11.12
CA GLN A 213 1.94 -18.95 -11.89
C GLN A 213 1.55 -17.86 -12.87
N VAL A 214 0.29 -17.84 -13.31
CA VAL A 214 -0.21 -16.90 -14.32
C VAL A 214 -0.39 -15.49 -13.76
N VAL A 215 -0.70 -15.38 -12.48
CA VAL A 215 -1.11 -14.12 -11.83
C VAL A 215 -0.01 -13.53 -10.95
N ALA A 216 -0.08 -12.23 -10.70
CA ALA A 216 0.80 -11.54 -9.75
C ALA A 216 0.34 -11.76 -8.30
N VAL A 217 1.21 -11.41 -7.35
CA VAL A 217 1.00 -11.66 -5.91
C VAL A 217 -0.31 -11.05 -5.40
N ALA A 218 -0.61 -9.79 -5.71
CA ALA A 218 -1.84 -9.15 -5.24
C ALA A 218 -3.13 -9.78 -5.83
N THR A 219 -3.08 -10.19 -7.09
CA THR A 219 -4.18 -10.93 -7.73
C THR A 219 -4.33 -12.33 -7.14
N ALA A 220 -3.20 -12.96 -6.77
CA ALA A 220 -3.20 -14.27 -6.15
C ALA A 220 -3.77 -14.30 -4.72
N CYS A 221 -3.96 -13.14 -4.07
CA CYS A 221 -4.63 -13.01 -2.77
C CYS A 221 -6.18 -13.00 -2.86
N ILE A 222 -6.75 -13.08 -4.06
CA ILE A 222 -8.20 -13.06 -4.28
C ILE A 222 -8.70 -14.52 -4.36
N PRO A 223 -9.46 -15.02 -3.37
CA PRO A 223 -10.07 -16.36 -3.47
C PRO A 223 -11.16 -16.35 -4.53
N PHE A 224 -11.48 -17.51 -5.12
CA PHE A 224 -12.51 -17.64 -6.15
C PHE A 224 -12.33 -16.68 -7.34
N LEU A 225 -11.07 -16.37 -7.69
CA LEU A 225 -10.73 -15.48 -8.78
C LEU A 225 -11.32 -15.96 -10.11
N GLU A 226 -11.40 -17.27 -10.30
CA GLU A 226 -12.01 -17.96 -11.43
C GLU A 226 -13.50 -17.64 -11.63
N ASN A 227 -14.18 -17.13 -10.61
CA ASN A 227 -15.60 -16.76 -10.65
C ASN A 227 -15.83 -15.24 -10.80
N ASP A 228 -14.76 -14.47 -10.98
CA ASP A 228 -14.83 -13.03 -11.17
C ASP A 228 -14.48 -12.61 -12.60
N ASP A 229 -15.24 -11.65 -13.15
CA ASP A 229 -14.84 -10.96 -14.36
C ASP A 229 -13.46 -10.31 -14.20
N SER A 230 -12.64 -10.39 -15.25
CA SER A 230 -11.26 -9.90 -15.24
C SER A 230 -11.13 -8.41 -14.87
N ASN A 231 -12.11 -7.57 -15.22
CA ASN A 231 -12.09 -6.15 -14.83
C ASN A 231 -12.32 -5.98 -13.34
N ARG A 232 -13.12 -6.86 -12.71
CA ARG A 232 -13.37 -6.84 -11.27
C ARG A 232 -12.18 -7.37 -10.50
N ALA A 233 -11.55 -8.43 -11.00
CA ALA A 233 -10.27 -8.91 -10.47
C ALA A 233 -9.18 -7.82 -10.51
N LEU A 234 -9.07 -7.10 -11.63
CA LEU A 234 -8.14 -5.97 -11.77
C LEU A 234 -8.40 -4.89 -10.71
N MET A 235 -9.67 -4.51 -10.55
CA MET A 235 -10.09 -3.54 -9.53
C MET A 235 -9.77 -4.05 -8.12
N GLY A 236 -10.04 -5.32 -7.83
CA GLY A 236 -9.76 -5.99 -6.57
C GLY A 236 -8.28 -5.94 -6.19
N ALA A 237 -7.40 -6.39 -7.09
CA ALA A 237 -5.95 -6.33 -6.90
C ALA A 237 -5.46 -4.90 -6.66
N ASN A 238 -5.97 -3.93 -7.42
CA ASN A 238 -5.60 -2.52 -7.26
C ASN A 238 -6.09 -1.90 -5.95
N MET A 239 -7.25 -2.30 -5.44
CA MET A 239 -7.83 -1.79 -4.19
C MET A 239 -7.15 -2.37 -2.96
N GLN A 240 -6.72 -3.63 -2.99
CA GLN A 240 -5.95 -4.23 -1.91
C GLN A 240 -4.68 -3.41 -1.58
N ARG A 241 -4.01 -2.87 -2.61
CA ARG A 241 -2.83 -1.99 -2.44
C ARG A 241 -3.15 -0.64 -1.78
N GLN A 242 -4.42 -0.25 -1.77
CA GLN A 242 -4.90 1.01 -1.18
C GLN A 242 -5.48 0.82 0.23
N ALA A 243 -5.58 -0.42 0.72
CA ALA A 243 -6.11 -0.71 2.04
C ALA A 243 -5.22 -0.09 3.13
N VAL A 244 -5.82 0.61 4.09
CA VAL A 244 -5.07 1.25 5.17
C VAL A 244 -4.82 0.27 6.33
N PRO A 245 -3.62 0.24 6.92
CA PRO A 245 -3.37 -0.53 8.12
C PRO A 245 -4.28 -0.10 9.26
N LEU A 246 -4.98 -1.08 9.84
CA LEU A 246 -5.87 -0.91 10.97
C LEU A 246 -5.09 -0.98 12.29
N ILE A 247 -5.66 -0.49 13.38
CA ILE A 247 -5.07 -0.63 14.71
C ILE A 247 -5.01 -2.10 15.14
N GLN A 248 -6.04 -2.86 14.79
CA GLN A 248 -6.16 -4.30 15.07
C GLN A 248 -6.63 -5.00 13.78
N PRO A 249 -5.71 -5.32 12.86
CA PRO A 249 -6.05 -6.09 11.67
C PRO A 249 -6.35 -7.55 12.04
N HIS A 250 -7.21 -8.21 11.24
CA HIS A 250 -7.42 -9.66 11.34
C HIS A 250 -7.16 -10.35 10.00
N ALA A 251 -6.57 -11.54 10.04
CA ALA A 251 -6.32 -12.39 8.89
C ALA A 251 -7.65 -12.80 8.23
N PRO A 252 -7.69 -12.97 6.90
CA PRO A 252 -8.91 -13.37 6.21
C PRO A 252 -9.32 -14.79 6.59
N LEU A 253 -10.58 -15.00 7.00
CA LEU A 253 -11.10 -16.37 7.25
C LEU A 253 -11.03 -17.26 6.00
N VAL A 254 -11.17 -16.65 4.83
CA VAL A 254 -11.00 -17.29 3.53
C VAL A 254 -9.82 -16.64 2.83
N GLY A 255 -8.66 -17.27 2.91
CA GLY A 255 -7.43 -16.88 2.23
C GLY A 255 -7.19 -17.68 0.96
N THR A 256 -5.98 -17.56 0.42
CA THR A 256 -5.49 -18.33 -0.74
C THR A 256 -4.23 -19.13 -0.43
N GLY A 257 -3.66 -18.94 0.76
CA GLY A 257 -2.40 -19.50 1.23
C GLY A 257 -1.16 -18.74 0.73
N ILE A 258 -1.32 -17.60 0.05
CA ILE A 258 -0.19 -16.74 -0.34
C ILE A 258 0.10 -15.65 0.69
N GLU A 259 -0.83 -15.43 1.63
CA GLU A 259 -0.83 -14.33 2.59
C GLU A 259 0.43 -14.35 3.47
N TYR A 260 0.80 -15.51 4.02
CA TYR A 260 2.05 -15.70 4.77
C TYR A 260 3.28 -15.32 3.92
N LYS A 261 3.37 -15.86 2.69
CA LYS A 261 4.52 -15.61 1.82
C LYS A 261 4.63 -14.15 1.40
N ALA A 262 3.49 -13.50 1.14
CA ALA A 262 3.42 -12.08 0.81
C ALA A 262 3.85 -11.20 1.99
N ALA A 263 3.41 -11.52 3.20
CA ALA A 263 3.79 -10.81 4.42
C ALA A 263 5.29 -10.98 4.73
N HIS A 264 5.79 -12.21 4.66
CA HIS A 264 7.19 -12.55 4.85
C HIS A 264 8.10 -11.78 3.87
N ASP A 265 7.81 -11.85 2.57
CA ASP A 265 8.68 -11.28 1.53
C ASP A 265 8.52 -9.76 1.35
N ALA A 266 7.51 -9.12 1.96
CA ALA A 266 7.34 -7.67 1.89
C ALA A 266 8.50 -6.91 2.57
N GLY A 267 9.08 -7.50 3.62
CA GLY A 267 10.19 -6.95 4.41
C GLY A 267 9.77 -6.02 5.56
N ASP A 268 8.48 -6.02 5.91
CA ASP A 268 7.93 -5.24 7.02
C ASP A 268 7.81 -6.05 8.33
N ALA A 269 7.78 -7.38 8.24
CA ALA A 269 7.87 -8.28 9.38
C ALA A 269 9.31 -8.39 9.90
N VAL A 270 9.47 -8.85 11.14
CA VAL A 270 10.79 -9.20 11.70
C VAL A 270 10.99 -10.69 11.58
N ILE A 271 12.04 -11.11 10.89
CA ILE A 271 12.33 -12.52 10.60
C ILE A 271 13.56 -12.95 11.41
N ALA A 272 13.53 -14.19 11.92
CA ALA A 272 14.63 -14.81 12.61
C ALA A 272 15.76 -15.17 11.62
N ASP A 273 16.95 -14.64 11.84
CA ASP A 273 18.11 -14.99 11.01
C ASP A 273 18.59 -16.42 11.28
N HIS A 274 18.41 -16.91 12.51
CA HIS A 274 18.89 -18.21 12.98
C HIS A 274 17.89 -18.85 13.92
N ALA A 275 17.87 -20.19 13.93
CA ALA A 275 17.09 -20.96 14.88
C ALA A 275 17.61 -20.77 16.32
N GLY A 276 16.69 -20.76 17.28
CA GLY A 276 17.02 -20.58 18.69
C GLY A 276 15.81 -20.56 19.61
N VAL A 277 16.04 -20.19 20.87
CA VAL A 277 15.00 -20.05 21.88
C VAL A 277 14.83 -18.59 22.25
N VAL A 278 13.60 -18.10 22.24
CA VAL A 278 13.28 -16.73 22.62
C VAL A 278 13.54 -16.54 24.12
N GLU A 279 14.54 -15.72 24.45
CA GLU A 279 14.94 -15.45 25.83
C GLU A 279 14.24 -14.22 26.40
N TYR A 280 13.92 -13.25 25.55
CA TYR A 280 13.30 -11.98 25.94
C TYR A 280 12.40 -11.44 24.85
N VAL A 281 11.23 -10.94 25.25
CA VAL A 281 10.28 -10.24 24.37
C VAL A 281 9.76 -9.01 25.10
N ASP A 282 9.88 -7.85 24.46
CA ASP A 282 9.07 -6.68 24.79
C ASP A 282 8.56 -6.00 23.52
N ALA A 283 7.87 -4.87 23.67
CA ALA A 283 7.33 -4.14 22.54
C ALA A 283 8.41 -3.56 21.59
N ARG A 284 9.66 -3.40 22.01
CA ARG A 284 10.74 -2.72 21.28
C ARG A 284 11.88 -3.64 20.85
N GLU A 285 12.03 -4.80 21.45
CA GLU A 285 13.13 -5.72 21.21
C GLU A 285 12.71 -7.17 21.48
N ILE A 286 13.15 -8.07 20.60
CA ILE A 286 13.09 -9.53 20.77
C ILE A 286 14.53 -10.03 20.84
N ARG A 287 14.82 -10.97 21.75
CA ARG A 287 16.14 -11.59 21.86
C ARG A 287 16.02 -13.10 21.75
N VAL A 288 16.77 -13.67 20.81
CA VAL A 288 16.78 -15.12 20.52
C VAL A 288 18.15 -15.67 20.87
N ARG A 289 18.18 -16.69 21.72
CA ARG A 289 19.39 -17.42 22.12
C ARG A 289 19.58 -18.61 21.19
N ARG A 290 20.66 -18.60 20.43
CA ARG A 290 21.06 -19.72 19.57
C ARG A 290 21.60 -20.90 20.40
N GLU A 291 21.75 -22.06 19.77
CA GLU A 291 22.36 -23.24 20.39
C GLU A 291 23.83 -23.03 20.79
N ASP A 292 24.57 -22.18 20.06
CA ASP A 292 25.97 -21.81 20.34
C ASP A 292 26.11 -20.78 21.47
N ALA A 293 25.01 -20.47 22.17
CA ALA A 293 24.88 -19.44 23.18
C ALA A 293 25.06 -17.99 22.68
N THR A 294 25.13 -17.73 21.37
CA THR A 294 25.06 -16.37 20.81
C THR A 294 23.66 -15.78 21.00
N LEU A 295 23.57 -14.47 21.29
CA LEU A 295 22.31 -13.75 21.48
C LEU A 295 22.04 -12.82 20.30
N ASP A 296 21.02 -13.14 19.52
CA ASP A 296 20.50 -12.26 18.48
C ASP A 296 19.52 -11.26 19.07
N LYS A 297 19.62 -10.01 18.60
CA LYS A 297 18.81 -8.89 19.08
C LYS A 297 18.09 -8.23 17.92
N TYR A 298 16.78 -8.33 17.94
CA TYR A 298 15.89 -7.79 16.93
C TYR A 298 15.20 -6.55 17.47
N LYS A 299 15.51 -5.37 16.94
CA LYS A 299 14.85 -4.12 17.32
C LYS A 299 13.57 -3.93 16.50
N LEU A 300 12.49 -3.61 17.19
CA LEU A 300 11.18 -3.43 16.57
C LEU A 300 10.94 -1.96 16.23
N MET A 301 10.35 -1.74 15.05
CA MET A 301 9.85 -0.47 14.58
C MET A 301 8.58 -0.09 15.34
N LYS A 302 8.56 1.11 15.94
CA LYS A 302 7.40 1.62 16.67
C LYS A 302 6.92 2.94 16.07
N PHE A 303 5.64 2.94 15.67
CA PHE A 303 4.91 4.12 15.18
C PHE A 303 5.69 4.97 14.17
N ARG A 304 6.26 4.36 13.14
CA ARG A 304 6.99 5.07 12.10
C ARG A 304 6.01 5.58 11.05
N ARG A 305 6.22 6.82 10.58
CA ARG A 305 5.51 7.37 9.42
C ARG A 305 5.95 6.70 8.13
N SER A 306 5.00 6.25 7.32
CA SER A 306 5.23 5.79 5.94
C SER A 306 5.20 6.95 4.93
N ASN A 307 5.63 6.72 3.68
CA ASN A 307 5.50 7.71 2.61
C ASN A 307 4.06 8.22 2.40
N ALA A 308 3.06 7.36 2.63
CA ALA A 308 1.63 7.68 2.50
C ALA A 308 1.01 8.22 3.82
N GLY A 309 1.84 8.60 4.80
CA GLY A 309 1.40 9.10 6.10
C GLY A 309 0.74 8.04 6.97
N LYS A 310 0.97 6.74 6.71
CA LYS A 310 0.38 5.64 7.48
C LYS A 310 1.29 5.22 8.63
N ASN A 311 0.71 4.53 9.61
CA ASN A 311 1.41 4.00 10.77
C ASN A 311 2.06 2.64 10.47
N TYR A 312 3.39 2.61 10.47
CA TYR A 312 4.17 1.37 10.42
C TYR A 312 4.64 1.03 11.83
N ASN A 313 4.07 -0.02 12.38
CA ASN A 313 4.28 -0.46 13.75
C ASN A 313 4.39 -1.97 13.78
N GLN A 314 5.46 -2.47 14.40
CA GLN A 314 5.68 -3.90 14.56
C GLN A 314 5.22 -4.39 15.93
N THR A 315 4.69 -5.61 15.99
CA THR A 315 4.19 -6.25 17.22
C THR A 315 4.74 -7.67 17.34
N PRO A 316 5.44 -8.01 18.44
CA PRO A 316 5.91 -9.38 18.67
C PRO A 316 4.74 -10.37 18.65
N ILE A 317 4.94 -11.51 17.99
CA ILE A 317 3.99 -12.64 18.02
C ILE A 317 4.52 -13.82 18.84
N VAL A 318 5.84 -13.91 19.00
CA VAL A 318 6.51 -14.92 19.82
C VAL A 318 6.48 -14.58 21.31
N ARG A 319 6.60 -15.60 22.15
CA ARG A 319 6.64 -15.54 23.61
C ARG A 319 7.99 -16.04 24.14
N VAL A 320 8.31 -15.65 25.36
CA VAL A 320 9.53 -16.13 26.04
C VAL A 320 9.43 -17.65 26.24
N GLY A 321 10.46 -18.36 25.79
CA GLY A 321 10.53 -19.83 25.82
C GLY A 321 10.17 -20.50 24.50
N ASP A 322 9.61 -19.77 23.53
CA ASP A 322 9.30 -20.33 22.21
C ASP A 322 10.58 -20.73 21.48
N ARG A 323 10.53 -21.86 20.79
CA ARG A 323 11.57 -22.29 19.85
C ARG A 323 11.20 -21.75 18.48
N VAL A 324 12.12 -21.04 17.86
CA VAL A 324 11.94 -20.44 16.54
C VAL A 324 12.96 -21.02 15.57
N ASP A 325 12.54 -21.24 14.34
CA ASP A 325 13.41 -21.67 13.25
C ASP A 325 14.00 -20.45 12.52
N ALA A 326 15.05 -20.69 11.72
CA ALA A 326 15.54 -19.67 10.80
C ALA A 326 14.47 -19.39 9.73
N ASP A 327 14.32 -18.14 9.31
CA ASP A 327 13.30 -17.66 8.37
C ASP A 327 11.86 -17.63 8.95
N GLU A 328 11.70 -17.78 10.27
CA GLU A 328 10.40 -17.65 10.93
C GLU A 328 10.10 -16.18 11.32
N ILE A 329 8.83 -15.78 11.24
CA ILE A 329 8.39 -14.43 11.63
C ILE A 329 8.32 -14.32 13.17
N LEU A 330 9.07 -13.37 13.73
CA LEU A 330 9.13 -13.05 15.16
C LEU A 330 8.14 -11.94 15.56
N ALA A 331 7.91 -10.99 14.65
CA ALA A 331 7.00 -9.88 14.87
C ALA A 331 6.26 -9.50 13.58
N ASP A 332 4.96 -9.29 13.72
CA ASP A 332 4.10 -8.79 12.67
C ASP A 332 4.47 -7.35 12.32
N GLY A 333 4.39 -7.04 11.02
CA GLY A 333 4.43 -5.69 10.48
C GLY A 333 3.07 -4.98 10.52
N PRO A 334 2.92 -3.82 9.86
CA PRO A 334 1.61 -3.21 9.68
C PRO A 334 0.72 -4.10 8.81
N ALA A 335 -0.58 -4.18 9.13
CA ALA A 335 -1.53 -5.00 8.37
C ALA A 335 -1.14 -6.49 8.27
N MET A 336 -0.75 -7.08 9.40
CA MET A 336 -0.44 -8.50 9.56
C MET A 336 -1.05 -9.05 10.85
N GLU A 337 -1.36 -10.34 10.85
CA GLU A 337 -1.74 -11.09 12.05
C GLU A 337 -1.13 -12.49 11.98
N GLY A 338 -0.33 -12.86 12.99
CA GLY A 338 0.24 -14.21 13.08
C GLY A 338 1.16 -14.58 11.93
N GLY A 339 1.86 -13.60 11.35
CA GLY A 339 2.72 -13.77 10.17
C GLY A 339 1.98 -13.73 8.83
N GLU A 340 0.65 -13.68 8.82
CA GLU A 340 -0.14 -13.57 7.59
C GLU A 340 -0.52 -12.12 7.26
N LEU A 341 -0.73 -11.84 5.98
CA LEU A 341 -1.20 -10.55 5.52
C LEU A 341 -2.66 -10.31 5.95
N ALA A 342 -2.89 -9.24 6.69
CA ALA A 342 -4.18 -8.85 7.26
C ALA A 342 -4.53 -7.39 6.89
N LEU A 343 -5.07 -7.17 5.69
CA LEU A 343 -5.40 -5.84 5.14
C LEU A 343 -6.70 -5.22 5.66
N GLY A 344 -7.55 -6.01 6.33
CA GLY A 344 -8.94 -5.66 6.63
C GLY A 344 -9.51 -6.46 7.80
N GLN A 345 -10.81 -6.76 7.70
CA GLN A 345 -11.61 -7.42 8.75
C GLN A 345 -12.58 -8.43 8.11
N ASN A 346 -13.17 -9.28 8.95
CA ASN A 346 -14.15 -10.31 8.57
C ASN A 346 -15.57 -9.96 9.09
N PRO A 347 -16.24 -8.88 8.62
CA PRO A 347 -17.57 -8.48 9.09
C PRO A 347 -18.67 -9.45 8.63
N LEU A 348 -19.77 -9.49 9.39
CA LEU A 348 -21.00 -10.16 8.96
C LEU A 348 -21.76 -9.29 7.93
N ILE A 349 -21.84 -9.78 6.71
CA ILE A 349 -22.43 -9.07 5.57
C ILE A 349 -23.77 -9.68 5.18
N ALA A 350 -24.75 -8.82 4.87
CA ALA A 350 -26.03 -9.21 4.28
C ALA A 350 -26.22 -8.57 2.89
N PHE A 351 -26.61 -9.39 1.90
CA PHE A 351 -27.03 -8.89 0.58
C PHE A 351 -28.53 -8.62 0.57
N MET A 352 -28.91 -7.39 0.90
CA MET A 352 -30.31 -6.92 0.95
C MET A 352 -30.39 -5.45 0.61
N THR A 353 -31.57 -4.94 0.26
CA THR A 353 -31.79 -3.50 0.11
C THR A 353 -32.28 -2.91 1.44
N TRP A 354 -31.79 -1.73 1.80
CA TRP A 354 -32.17 -1.07 3.05
C TRP A 354 -32.49 0.41 2.83
N ASP A 355 -33.78 0.75 2.73
CA ASP A 355 -34.33 2.12 2.59
C ASP A 355 -33.59 3.04 1.58
N GLY A 356 -32.95 2.46 0.56
CA GLY A 356 -32.12 3.19 -0.40
C GLY A 356 -30.76 3.64 0.14
N TYR A 357 -30.41 3.37 1.41
CA TYR A 357 -29.10 3.70 1.97
C TYR A 357 -27.96 2.96 1.30
N ASN A 358 -28.20 1.76 0.77
CA ASN A 358 -27.23 1.03 -0.02
C ASN A 358 -27.57 1.05 -1.53
N PHE A 359 -28.14 2.15 -2.01
CA PHE A 359 -28.35 2.37 -3.44
C PHE A 359 -27.02 2.44 -4.21
N GLU A 360 -27.00 1.91 -5.44
CA GLU A 360 -25.78 1.78 -6.27
C GLU A 360 -24.68 1.00 -5.53
N ASP A 361 -23.59 1.69 -5.18
CA ASP A 361 -22.42 1.18 -4.46
C ASP A 361 -22.34 1.77 -3.04
N ALA A 362 -23.42 2.34 -2.54
CA ALA A 362 -23.45 2.82 -1.16
C ALA A 362 -23.46 1.64 -0.18
N ILE A 363 -22.87 1.85 1.00
CA ILE A 363 -22.75 0.84 2.04
C ILE A 363 -23.39 1.38 3.31
N ALA A 364 -24.32 0.62 3.88
CA ALA A 364 -24.85 0.86 5.21
C ALA A 364 -24.06 0.01 6.22
N ILE A 365 -23.63 0.62 7.33
CA ILE A 365 -22.81 -0.04 8.34
C ILE A 365 -23.44 0.06 9.73
N ASN A 366 -23.16 -0.93 10.56
CA ASN A 366 -23.51 -0.94 11.97
C ASN A 366 -22.62 0.02 12.78
N GLU A 367 -23.23 0.79 13.69
CA GLU A 367 -22.52 1.66 14.65
C GLU A 367 -21.47 0.90 15.48
N ARG A 368 -21.69 -0.38 15.76
CA ARG A 368 -20.74 -1.27 16.43
C ARG A 368 -19.34 -1.22 15.80
N LEU A 369 -19.26 -1.19 14.47
CA LEU A 369 -17.97 -1.12 13.75
C LEU A 369 -17.18 0.17 14.04
N VAL A 370 -17.88 1.25 14.39
CA VAL A 370 -17.29 2.55 14.75
C VAL A 370 -16.99 2.61 16.25
N LYS A 371 -17.89 2.07 17.08
CA LYS A 371 -17.79 2.00 18.54
C LYS A 371 -16.59 1.14 18.97
N ASP A 372 -16.45 -0.04 18.37
CA ASP A 372 -15.41 -1.03 18.71
C ASP A 372 -14.11 -0.81 17.94
N ASP A 373 -13.97 0.33 17.25
CA ASP A 373 -12.78 0.72 16.50
C ASP A 373 -12.31 -0.27 15.40
N VAL A 374 -13.23 -1.11 14.90
CA VAL A 374 -12.96 -2.23 13.96
C VAL A 374 -12.18 -1.78 12.72
N TYR A 375 -12.54 -0.64 12.13
CA TYR A 375 -11.87 -0.07 10.94
C TYR A 375 -11.07 1.20 11.24
N THR A 376 -10.62 1.36 12.47
CA THR A 376 -9.85 2.54 12.85
C THR A 376 -8.39 2.40 12.43
N SER A 377 -7.82 3.48 11.91
CA SER A 377 -6.42 3.56 11.44
C SER A 377 -5.68 4.74 12.08
N ILE A 378 -4.35 4.64 12.14
CA ILE A 378 -3.49 5.72 12.63
C ILE A 378 -2.75 6.34 11.44
N HIS A 379 -2.83 7.67 11.34
CA HIS A 379 -2.15 8.47 10.32
C HIS A 379 -1.13 9.36 11.01
N ILE A 380 0.07 9.46 10.46
CA ILE A 380 1.15 10.26 11.02
C ILE A 380 1.51 11.33 10.00
N GLU A 381 1.13 12.57 10.32
CA GLU A 381 1.44 13.73 9.51
C GLU A 381 2.76 14.34 9.97
N GLU A 382 3.55 14.82 9.00
CA GLU A 382 4.82 15.51 9.24
C GLU A 382 4.65 16.96 8.84
N MET A 383 5.02 17.88 9.74
CA MET A 383 4.99 19.32 9.50
C MET A 383 6.31 19.95 9.89
N ASP A 384 6.82 20.85 9.07
CA ASP A 384 8.11 21.49 9.25
C ASP A 384 7.97 23.02 9.31
N SER A 385 8.77 23.62 10.20
CA SER A 385 8.95 25.06 10.31
C SER A 385 10.44 25.37 10.22
N GLU A 386 10.79 26.20 9.26
CA GLU A 386 12.17 26.64 9.04
C GLU A 386 12.33 28.10 9.46
N ALA A 387 13.39 28.38 10.20
CA ALA A 387 13.87 29.72 10.52
C ALA A 387 14.98 30.12 9.55
N ARG A 388 14.76 31.20 8.81
CA ARG A 388 15.63 31.62 7.70
C ARG A 388 16.26 32.99 7.92
N ASP A 389 17.43 33.20 7.32
CA ASP A 389 18.02 34.53 7.19
C ASP A 389 17.31 35.32 6.09
N THR A 390 16.59 36.38 6.47
CA THR A 390 15.98 37.30 5.52
C THR A 390 16.82 38.56 5.34
N LYS A 391 16.52 39.35 4.32
CA LYS A 391 17.19 40.66 4.10
C LYS A 391 16.95 41.66 5.23
N LEU A 392 15.85 41.52 5.97
CA LEU A 392 15.47 42.42 7.06
C LEU A 392 15.99 41.94 8.42
N GLY A 393 16.54 40.73 8.49
CA GLY A 393 16.99 40.08 9.72
C GLY A 393 16.67 38.59 9.73
N PRO A 394 17.23 37.83 10.67
CA PRO A 394 16.90 36.41 10.85
C PRO A 394 15.46 36.23 11.34
N GLU A 395 14.78 35.20 10.86
CA GLU A 395 13.56 34.69 11.51
C GLU A 395 13.95 33.94 12.79
N GLU A 396 13.13 34.09 13.82
CA GLU A 396 13.39 33.49 15.13
C GLU A 396 12.25 32.54 15.51
N ILE A 397 12.60 31.35 16.00
CA ILE A 397 11.67 30.44 16.66
C ILE A 397 11.63 30.84 18.13
N THR A 398 10.44 31.27 18.59
CA THR A 398 10.27 31.83 19.94
C THR A 398 8.84 31.67 20.42
N ARG A 399 8.68 31.59 21.74
CA ARG A 399 7.38 31.64 22.43
C ARG A 399 6.77 33.05 22.39
N GLU A 400 7.57 34.09 22.20
CA GLU A 400 7.12 35.49 22.26
C GLU A 400 6.44 35.96 20.96
N ILE A 401 5.23 35.48 20.71
CA ILE A 401 4.47 35.74 19.48
C ILE A 401 3.54 36.96 19.68
N PRO A 402 3.56 37.97 18.78
CA PRO A 402 2.71 39.15 18.92
C PRO A 402 1.22 38.80 18.76
N ASN A 403 0.36 39.46 19.55
CA ASN A 403 -1.10 39.35 19.49
C ASN A 403 -1.66 37.93 19.73
N VAL A 404 -0.92 37.07 20.43
CA VAL A 404 -1.36 35.73 20.82
C VAL A 404 -1.56 35.69 22.34
N GLY A 405 -2.74 35.22 22.79
CA GLY A 405 -3.04 35.06 24.21
C GLY A 405 -2.35 33.86 24.85
N GLU A 406 -2.18 33.89 26.18
CA GLU A 406 -1.53 32.82 26.96
C GLU A 406 -2.13 31.42 26.74
N ASP A 407 -3.45 31.33 26.53
CA ASP A 407 -4.14 30.05 26.29
C ASP A 407 -3.62 29.33 25.04
N ALA A 408 -3.23 30.07 23.99
CA ALA A 408 -2.68 29.50 22.77
C ALA A 408 -1.20 29.09 22.92
N LEU A 409 -0.51 29.65 23.92
CA LEU A 409 0.91 29.35 24.22
C LEU A 409 1.05 28.22 25.27
N LYS A 410 -0.05 27.77 25.90
CA LYS A 410 -0.04 26.82 27.02
C LYS A 410 0.75 25.52 26.76
N ASN A 411 0.75 25.03 25.52
CA ASN A 411 1.39 23.77 25.15
C ASN A 411 2.79 23.96 24.54
N LEU A 412 3.21 25.20 24.28
CA LEU A 412 4.56 25.50 23.83
C LEU A 412 5.52 25.43 25.02
N ASP A 413 6.79 25.14 24.76
CA ASP A 413 7.88 25.25 25.71
C ASP A 413 8.44 26.69 25.77
N GLU A 414 9.60 26.87 26.42
CA GLU A 414 10.29 28.16 26.52
C GLU A 414 10.86 28.65 25.17
N PHE A 415 11.12 27.74 24.23
CA PHE A 415 11.61 28.03 22.88
C PHE A 415 10.48 28.27 21.87
N GLY A 416 9.21 28.10 22.29
CA GLY A 416 8.05 28.24 21.42
C GLY A 416 7.74 26.98 20.62
N ILE A 417 8.21 25.82 21.05
CA ILE A 417 8.00 24.53 20.38
C ILE A 417 6.97 23.70 21.16
N ILE A 418 6.05 23.06 20.46
CA ILE A 418 5.01 22.23 21.06
C ILE A 418 5.58 21.03 21.82
N ARG A 419 5.04 20.75 23.02
CA ARG A 419 5.44 19.57 23.79
C ARG A 419 4.93 18.26 23.19
N ILE A 420 5.74 17.19 23.31
CA ILE A 420 5.34 15.83 22.94
C ILE A 420 4.20 15.36 23.87
N GLY A 421 3.19 14.71 23.29
CA GLY A 421 1.99 14.25 24.00
C GLY A 421 0.87 15.30 24.11
N ALA A 422 1.06 16.52 23.58
CA ALA A 422 -0.01 17.50 23.52
C ALA A 422 -1.09 17.07 22.51
N GLU A 423 -2.35 17.13 22.93
CA GLU A 423 -3.49 17.13 22.02
C GLU A 423 -3.65 18.52 21.40
N VAL A 424 -3.65 18.58 20.07
CA VAL A 424 -3.73 19.80 19.29
C VAL A 424 -4.94 19.76 18.36
N LYS A 425 -5.56 20.93 18.17
CA LYS A 425 -6.70 21.15 17.28
C LYS A 425 -6.31 22.08 16.15
N ASP A 426 -7.15 22.15 15.14
CA ASP A 426 -7.00 23.07 14.01
C ASP A 426 -6.71 24.50 14.48
N GLY A 427 -5.65 25.11 13.97
CA GLY A 427 -5.23 26.48 14.30
C GLY A 427 -4.29 26.61 15.51
N ASP A 428 -4.13 25.57 16.33
CA ASP A 428 -3.18 25.55 17.44
C ASP A 428 -1.74 25.75 16.91
N ILE A 429 -0.90 26.42 17.70
CA ILE A 429 0.48 26.72 17.33
C ILE A 429 1.35 25.51 17.64
N LEU A 430 2.08 25.02 16.64
CA LEU A 430 3.04 23.93 16.76
C LEU A 430 4.46 24.45 16.99
N VAL A 431 4.83 25.50 16.25
CA VAL A 431 6.14 26.15 16.37
C VAL A 431 5.92 27.65 16.23
N GLY A 432 6.13 28.37 17.32
CA GLY A 432 6.14 29.82 17.37
C GLY A 432 7.28 30.36 16.51
N LYS A 433 6.95 31.18 15.51
CA LYS A 433 7.93 31.77 14.60
C LYS A 433 7.58 33.22 14.31
N VAL A 434 8.59 34.09 14.41
CA VAL A 434 8.46 35.52 14.12
C VAL A 434 9.42 35.93 13.01
N THR A 435 8.91 36.73 12.07
CA THR A 435 9.69 37.28 10.95
C THR A 435 9.80 38.80 11.09
N PRO A 436 11.01 39.39 11.00
CA PRO A 436 11.18 40.84 10.98
C PRO A 436 10.38 41.52 9.87
N LYS A 437 9.65 42.58 10.21
CA LYS A 437 8.82 43.35 9.27
C LYS A 437 9.46 44.71 9.02
N GLY A 438 9.52 45.13 7.75
CA GLY A 438 9.94 46.49 7.41
C GLY A 438 8.91 47.54 7.85
N MET A 439 9.35 48.79 8.05
CA MET A 439 8.45 49.89 8.39
C MET A 439 7.44 50.12 7.25
N THR A 440 6.16 49.89 7.54
CA THR A 440 5.04 50.25 6.66
C THR A 440 4.52 51.64 7.04
N GLU A 441 4.29 52.51 6.05
CA GLU A 441 3.59 53.77 6.29
C GLU A 441 2.15 53.47 6.75
N LEU A 442 1.86 53.81 8.01
CA LEU A 442 0.52 53.69 8.58
C LEU A 442 -0.42 54.73 7.95
N SER A 443 -1.66 54.33 7.72
CA SER A 443 -2.76 55.22 7.35
C SER A 443 -3.05 56.25 8.48
N ALA A 444 -3.80 57.31 8.20
CA ALA A 444 -4.11 58.33 9.19
C ALA A 444 -4.91 57.76 10.37
N GLU A 445 -5.80 56.80 10.07
CA GLU A 445 -6.64 56.07 11.01
C GLU A 445 -5.80 55.18 11.94
N GLU A 446 -4.84 54.43 11.38
CA GLU A 446 -3.92 53.58 12.15
C GLU A 446 -2.98 54.41 13.02
N ARG A 447 -2.50 55.56 12.55
CA ARG A 447 -1.69 56.49 13.36
C ARG A 447 -2.47 57.02 14.55
N LEU A 448 -3.74 57.35 14.37
CA LEU A 448 -4.61 57.80 15.45
C LEU A 448 -4.84 56.68 16.47
N LEU A 449 -5.11 55.45 16.01
CA LEU A 449 -5.25 54.28 16.89
C LEU A 449 -3.98 54.02 17.71
N HIS A 450 -2.80 54.05 17.08
CA HIS A 450 -1.52 53.91 17.78
C HIS A 450 -1.31 55.01 18.83
N ALA A 451 -1.70 56.26 18.53
CA ALA A 451 -1.59 57.38 19.47
C ALA A 451 -2.55 57.25 20.67
N ILE A 452 -3.73 56.65 20.47
CA ILE A 452 -4.73 56.44 21.52
C ILE A 452 -4.34 55.28 22.44
N PHE A 453 -3.97 54.12 21.88
CA PHE A 453 -3.74 52.90 22.66
C PHE A 453 -2.29 52.72 23.11
N GLY A 454 -1.34 53.49 22.56
CA GLY A 454 0.07 53.41 22.93
C GLY A 454 0.71 52.05 22.60
N GLU A 455 0.03 51.20 21.81
CA GLU A 455 0.54 49.91 21.37
C GLU A 455 1.76 50.13 20.50
N LYS A 456 2.96 49.94 21.05
CA LYS A 456 4.15 49.70 20.24
C LYS A 456 4.03 48.29 19.69
N ALA A 457 3.36 48.14 18.53
CA ALA A 457 3.40 46.89 17.80
C ALA A 457 4.88 46.54 17.58
N ARG A 458 5.32 45.39 18.11
CA ARG A 458 6.66 44.87 17.80
C ARG A 458 6.80 44.81 16.29
N GLU A 459 7.99 45.15 15.78
CA GLU A 459 8.32 45.15 14.34
C GLU A 459 8.49 43.73 13.77
N VAL A 460 7.72 42.76 14.27
CA VAL A 460 7.76 41.37 13.82
C VAL A 460 6.36 40.90 13.44
N ARG A 461 6.30 39.98 12.48
CA ARG A 461 5.09 39.32 12.02
C ARG A 461 5.06 37.88 12.51
N ASP A 462 3.90 37.42 12.98
CA ASP A 462 3.64 36.00 13.24
C ASP A 462 3.67 35.20 11.92
N THR A 463 4.63 34.29 11.82
CA THR A 463 4.77 33.29 10.74
C THR A 463 4.86 31.87 11.31
N SER A 464 4.26 31.67 12.49
CA SER A 464 4.25 30.41 13.23
C SER A 464 3.62 29.28 12.42
N LEU A 465 4.15 28.08 12.63
CA LEU A 465 3.55 26.86 12.12
C LEU A 465 2.32 26.54 12.97
N ARG A 466 1.17 26.39 12.32
CA ARG A 466 -0.11 26.05 12.94
C ARG A 466 -0.64 24.75 12.39
N VAL A 467 -1.44 24.05 13.19
CA VAL A 467 -2.15 22.85 12.76
C VAL A 467 -3.10 23.22 11.61
N PRO A 468 -2.99 22.58 10.43
CA PRO A 468 -3.89 22.83 9.32
C PRO A 468 -5.31 22.34 9.64
N HIS A 469 -6.29 22.74 8.83
CA HIS A 469 -7.66 22.25 8.97
C HIS A 469 -7.75 20.72 8.77
N GLY A 470 -8.42 20.02 9.68
CA GLY A 470 -8.44 18.56 9.75
C GLY A 470 -7.10 17.94 10.21
N GLY A 471 -6.18 18.78 10.70
CA GLY A 471 -4.84 18.41 11.12
C GLY A 471 -4.74 17.98 12.59
N GLY A 472 -5.82 18.15 13.37
CA GLY A 472 -5.83 17.84 14.81
C GLY A 472 -5.44 16.40 15.14
N GLY A 473 -4.80 16.21 16.30
CA GLY A 473 -4.29 14.92 16.76
C GLY A 473 -3.39 15.05 17.97
N ILE A 474 -2.57 14.02 18.22
CA ILE A 474 -1.62 14.00 19.33
C ILE A 474 -0.22 14.23 18.77
N VAL A 475 0.53 15.16 19.36
CA VAL A 475 1.95 15.36 19.02
C VAL A 475 2.73 14.12 19.44
N GLN A 476 3.18 13.36 18.46
CA GLN A 476 3.88 12.10 18.66
C GLN A 476 5.38 12.31 18.91
N ASN A 477 5.99 13.21 18.14
CA ASN A 477 7.43 13.44 18.19
C ASN A 477 7.77 14.83 17.66
N VAL A 478 8.88 15.38 18.13
CA VAL A 478 9.45 16.65 17.65
C VAL A 478 10.93 16.45 17.42
N LYS A 479 11.41 16.86 16.25
CA LYS A 479 12.83 16.84 15.89
C LYS A 479 13.30 18.26 15.59
N ILE A 480 14.43 18.64 16.17
CA ILE A 480 15.03 19.95 15.98
C ILE A 480 16.35 19.72 15.28
N TYR A 481 16.54 20.41 14.16
CA TYR A 481 17.75 20.40 13.36
C TYR A 481 18.37 21.79 13.40
N THR A 482 19.66 21.86 13.68
CA THR A 482 20.38 23.14 13.81
C THR A 482 21.63 23.12 12.98
N ARG A 483 21.91 24.22 12.28
CA ARG A 483 23.14 24.35 11.51
C ARG A 483 24.39 24.25 12.39
N GLU A 484 24.32 24.80 13.61
CA GLU A 484 25.40 24.73 14.59
C GLU A 484 25.66 23.30 15.09
N GLY A 485 24.61 22.47 15.17
CA GLY A 485 24.70 21.05 15.50
C GLY A 485 25.32 20.17 14.41
N GLY A 486 25.66 20.74 13.25
CA GLY A 486 26.22 20.02 12.12
C GLY A 486 25.19 19.37 11.20
N ASP A 487 23.91 19.69 11.35
CA ASP A 487 22.86 19.20 10.45
C ASP A 487 22.94 19.88 9.07
N GLU A 488 22.80 19.09 8.00
CA GLU A 488 22.72 19.62 6.64
C GLU A 488 21.35 20.27 6.39
N LEU A 489 21.32 21.60 6.45
CA LEU A 489 20.13 22.42 6.17
C LEU A 489 20.25 23.16 4.84
N ALA A 490 19.11 23.53 4.24
CA ALA A 490 19.09 24.31 3.01
C ALA A 490 19.82 25.67 3.18
N PRO A 491 20.43 26.23 2.12
CA PRO A 491 21.10 27.53 2.21
C PRO A 491 20.19 28.62 2.78
N GLY A 492 20.65 29.32 3.81
CA GLY A 492 19.88 30.36 4.50
C GLY A 492 18.91 29.86 5.58
N VAL A 493 18.81 28.54 5.84
CA VAL A 493 18.04 27.98 6.98
C VAL A 493 18.99 27.75 8.16
N ASN A 494 18.70 28.39 9.29
CA ASN A 494 19.50 28.28 10.52
C ASN A 494 19.02 27.15 11.42
N GLN A 495 17.70 27.00 11.53
CA GLN A 495 17.05 25.99 12.36
C GLN A 495 15.81 25.47 11.63
N MET A 496 15.57 24.17 11.74
CA MET A 496 14.34 23.52 11.26
C MET A 496 13.75 22.69 12.39
N VAL A 497 12.48 22.94 12.71
CA VAL A 497 11.71 22.15 13.69
C VAL A 497 10.68 21.34 12.92
N ARG A 498 10.68 20.04 13.17
CA ARG A 498 9.77 19.09 12.55
C ARG A 498 8.90 18.44 13.60
N VAL A 499 7.59 18.54 13.42
CA VAL A 499 6.57 18.03 14.33
C VAL A 499 5.82 16.90 13.65
N TYR A 500 5.65 15.79 14.37
CA TYR A 500 4.86 14.64 13.94
C TYR A 500 3.55 14.61 14.72
N ILE A 501 2.43 14.59 14.01
CA ILE A 501 1.09 14.50 14.61
C ILE A 501 0.48 13.15 14.25
N ALA A 502 0.15 12.37 15.26
CA ALA A 502 -0.59 11.12 15.11
C ALA A 502 -2.09 11.39 15.22
N GLN A 503 -2.84 10.96 14.21
CA GLN A 503 -4.29 11.08 14.13
C GLN A 503 -4.93 9.70 14.16
N LYS A 504 -5.89 9.48 15.06
CA LYS A 504 -6.74 8.30 15.07
C LYS A 504 -7.96 8.59 14.18
N ARG A 505 -8.06 7.88 13.05
CA ARG A 505 -9.13 8.08 12.06
C ARG A 505 -10.10 6.91 12.06
N LYS A 506 -11.26 7.11 12.70
CA LYS A 506 -12.38 6.18 12.73
C LYS A 506 -13.06 6.09 11.36
N LEU A 507 -13.90 5.07 11.19
CA LEU A 507 -14.77 4.94 10.02
C LEU A 507 -15.92 5.95 10.11
N GLN A 508 -16.27 6.59 9.00
CA GLN A 508 -17.34 7.59 8.95
C GLN A 508 -18.03 7.63 7.58
N VAL A 509 -19.18 8.31 7.53
CA VAL A 509 -19.92 8.54 6.27
C VAL A 509 -19.04 9.27 5.25
N GLY A 510 -18.99 8.75 4.03
CA GLY A 510 -18.15 9.25 2.95
C GLY A 510 -16.80 8.53 2.80
N ASP A 511 -16.38 7.74 3.79
CA ASP A 511 -15.20 6.88 3.64
C ASP A 511 -15.47 5.76 2.64
N LYS A 512 -14.42 5.36 1.92
CA LYS A 512 -14.49 4.29 0.93
C LYS A 512 -14.01 2.97 1.50
N MET A 513 -14.77 1.92 1.26
CA MET A 513 -14.44 0.53 1.60
C MET A 513 -14.52 -0.36 0.36
N ALA A 514 -13.90 -1.53 0.42
CA ALA A 514 -13.98 -2.51 -0.66
C ALA A 514 -13.69 -3.93 -0.17
N GLY A 515 -14.27 -4.91 -0.87
CA GLY A 515 -13.85 -6.30 -0.81
C GLY A 515 -12.75 -6.61 -1.81
N ARG A 516 -12.28 -7.87 -1.82
CA ARG A 516 -11.22 -8.33 -2.73
C ARG A 516 -11.71 -8.56 -4.18
N HIS A 517 -13.02 -8.65 -4.39
CA HIS A 517 -13.67 -8.98 -5.67
C HIS A 517 -14.03 -7.74 -6.51
N GLY A 518 -13.33 -6.62 -6.29
CA GLY A 518 -13.60 -5.35 -7.00
C GLY A 518 -14.95 -4.69 -6.65
N ASN A 519 -15.60 -5.14 -5.58
CA ASN A 519 -16.80 -4.57 -4.99
C ASN A 519 -16.40 -3.43 -4.02
N LYS A 520 -16.43 -2.20 -4.53
CA LYS A 520 -16.16 -0.98 -3.76
C LYS A 520 -17.46 -0.29 -3.39
N GLY A 521 -17.44 0.42 -2.28
CA GLY A 521 -18.54 1.29 -1.93
C GLY A 521 -18.16 2.40 -0.97
N THR A 522 -19.07 3.37 -0.85
CA THR A 522 -18.92 4.52 0.05
C THR A 522 -19.89 4.37 1.19
N VAL A 523 -19.43 4.53 2.43
CA VAL A 523 -20.30 4.50 3.60
C VAL A 523 -21.31 5.65 3.49
N SER A 524 -22.59 5.33 3.44
CA SER A 524 -23.67 6.32 3.29
C SER A 524 -24.36 6.64 4.62
N ILE A 525 -24.44 5.66 5.52
CA ILE A 525 -25.05 5.80 6.83
C ILE A 525 -24.38 4.87 7.84
N VAL A 526 -24.33 5.33 9.08
CA VAL A 526 -24.03 4.53 10.27
C VAL A 526 -25.34 4.33 11.01
N ILE A 527 -25.76 3.09 11.17
CA ILE A 527 -27.06 2.71 11.73
C ILE A 527 -26.85 2.24 13.18
N PRO A 528 -27.66 2.71 14.15
CA PRO A 528 -27.63 2.19 15.51
C PRO A 528 -27.76 0.67 15.55
N GLU A 529 -27.08 0.03 16.50
CA GLU A 529 -27.03 -1.43 16.59
C GLU A 529 -28.42 -2.05 16.76
N GLU A 530 -29.31 -1.36 17.48
CA GLU A 530 -30.70 -1.76 17.71
C GLU A 530 -31.59 -1.68 16.45
N ASP A 531 -31.25 -0.82 15.48
CA ASP A 531 -32.02 -0.64 14.25
C ASP A 531 -31.53 -1.58 13.14
N MET A 532 -30.39 -2.24 13.33
CA MET A 532 -29.80 -3.14 12.35
C MET A 532 -30.64 -4.42 12.22
N PRO A 533 -30.80 -4.96 11.00
CA PRO A 533 -31.28 -6.32 10.84
C PRO A 533 -30.43 -7.31 11.64
N PHE A 534 -31.09 -8.29 12.25
CA PHE A 534 -30.42 -9.28 13.09
C PHE A 534 -30.83 -10.72 12.74
N MET A 535 -29.92 -11.65 13.01
CA MET A 535 -30.08 -13.08 12.81
C MET A 535 -30.97 -13.70 13.91
N PRO A 536 -31.49 -14.94 13.75
CA PRO A 536 -32.39 -15.55 14.74
C PRO A 536 -31.80 -15.74 16.15
N ASP A 537 -30.48 -15.74 16.27
CA ASP A 537 -29.73 -15.79 17.53
C ASP A 537 -29.58 -14.42 18.22
N GLY A 538 -30.07 -13.35 17.59
CA GLY A 538 -29.94 -11.97 18.08
C GLY A 538 -28.71 -11.22 17.55
N THR A 539 -27.83 -11.88 16.78
CA THR A 539 -26.61 -11.24 16.27
C THR A 539 -26.95 -10.20 15.18
N PRO A 540 -26.58 -8.92 15.34
CA PRO A 540 -26.84 -7.90 14.33
C PRO A 540 -25.89 -8.03 13.13
N ILE A 541 -26.37 -7.64 11.95
CA ILE A 541 -25.53 -7.52 10.75
C ILE A 541 -24.52 -6.37 10.93
N ASP A 542 -23.32 -6.51 10.35
CA ASP A 542 -22.29 -5.47 10.41
C ASP A 542 -22.36 -4.54 9.19
N ILE A 543 -22.54 -5.11 7.99
CA ILE A 543 -22.53 -4.37 6.73
C ILE A 543 -23.64 -4.88 5.81
N MET A 544 -24.42 -3.96 5.23
CA MET A 544 -25.42 -4.30 4.23
C MET A 544 -24.99 -3.83 2.84
N LEU A 545 -24.94 -4.77 1.89
CA LEU A 545 -24.56 -4.52 0.50
C LEU A 545 -25.76 -4.76 -0.43
N SER A 546 -25.80 -3.99 -1.52
CA SER A 546 -26.83 -4.16 -2.55
C SER A 546 -26.64 -5.48 -3.32
N PRO A 547 -27.66 -6.34 -3.42
CA PRO A 547 -27.57 -7.56 -4.23
C PRO A 547 -27.47 -7.24 -5.74
N MET A 548 -27.94 -6.09 -6.19
CA MET A 548 -27.94 -5.69 -7.61
C MET A 548 -26.52 -5.48 -8.17
N GLY A 549 -25.56 -5.24 -7.28
CA GLY A 549 -24.16 -5.02 -7.65
C GLY A 549 -23.44 -6.29 -8.09
N VAL A 550 -23.96 -7.49 -7.80
CA VAL A 550 -23.29 -8.76 -8.12
C VAL A 550 -23.54 -9.20 -9.57
N PRO A 551 -24.80 -9.35 -10.05
CA PRO A 551 -25.05 -9.89 -11.40
C PRO A 551 -24.56 -8.95 -12.51
N SER A 552 -24.70 -7.63 -12.31
CA SER A 552 -24.29 -6.63 -13.29
C SER A 552 -22.77 -6.54 -13.48
N ARG A 553 -22.00 -7.02 -12.51
CA ARG A 553 -20.53 -6.93 -12.48
C ARG A 553 -19.84 -8.27 -12.65
N MET A 554 -20.60 -9.36 -12.62
CA MET A 554 -20.12 -10.73 -12.79
C MET A 554 -18.93 -11.06 -11.86
N ASN A 555 -19.01 -10.61 -10.61
CA ASN A 555 -18.05 -10.96 -9.55
C ASN A 555 -18.71 -11.88 -8.52
N ILE A 556 -19.02 -13.09 -8.98
CA ILE A 556 -19.76 -14.10 -8.19
C ILE A 556 -18.88 -14.66 -7.07
N GLY A 557 -17.55 -14.57 -7.22
CA GLY A 557 -16.60 -15.02 -6.19
C GLY A 557 -16.89 -14.42 -4.81
N GLN A 558 -17.41 -13.20 -4.74
CA GLN A 558 -17.77 -12.56 -3.47
C GLN A 558 -18.91 -13.27 -2.71
N VAL A 559 -19.81 -13.96 -3.41
CA VAL A 559 -20.92 -14.71 -2.80
C VAL A 559 -20.41 -16.07 -2.31
N LEU A 560 -19.49 -16.68 -3.05
CA LEU A 560 -18.81 -17.90 -2.63
C LEU A 560 -17.93 -17.63 -1.39
N ASP A 561 -17.18 -16.52 -1.39
CA ASP A 561 -16.40 -16.03 -0.24
C ASP A 561 -17.32 -15.82 0.98
N LEU A 562 -18.48 -15.17 0.79
CA LEU A 562 -19.48 -14.96 1.85
C LEU A 562 -19.94 -16.27 2.52
N HIS A 563 -20.28 -17.29 1.71
CA HIS A 563 -20.79 -18.56 2.20
C HIS A 563 -19.70 -19.40 2.88
N LEU A 564 -18.54 -19.52 2.25
CA LEU A 564 -17.41 -20.25 2.83
C LEU A 564 -16.91 -19.56 4.10
N GLY A 565 -16.86 -18.23 4.12
CA GLY A 565 -16.48 -17.46 5.31
C GLY A 565 -17.46 -17.63 6.46
N MET A 566 -18.77 -17.76 6.18
CA MET A 566 -19.77 -18.06 7.19
C MET A 566 -19.54 -19.46 7.80
N ALA A 567 -19.32 -20.48 6.96
CA ALA A 567 -19.00 -21.82 7.43
C ALA A 567 -17.70 -21.83 8.25
N ALA A 568 -16.65 -21.17 7.76
CA ALA A 568 -15.36 -21.05 8.44
C ALA A 568 -15.49 -20.40 9.83
N ARG A 569 -16.33 -19.35 9.95
CA ARG A 569 -16.58 -18.70 11.24
C ARG A 569 -17.26 -19.64 12.23
N GLU A 570 -18.32 -20.33 11.83
CA GLU A 570 -19.05 -21.24 12.74
C GLU A 570 -18.21 -22.46 13.15
N LEU A 571 -17.33 -22.93 12.26
CA LEU A 571 -16.39 -24.01 12.53
C LEU A 571 -15.14 -23.54 13.32
N GLY A 572 -14.90 -22.23 13.40
CA GLY A 572 -13.72 -21.66 14.07
C GLY A 572 -12.41 -21.94 13.35
N ILE A 573 -12.42 -22.00 12.01
CA ILE A 573 -11.27 -22.33 11.17
C ILE A 573 -10.93 -21.21 10.19
N HIS A 574 -9.70 -21.23 9.69
CA HIS A 574 -9.29 -20.48 8.49
C HIS A 574 -9.20 -21.47 7.32
N VAL A 575 -9.67 -21.04 6.15
CA VAL A 575 -9.70 -21.86 4.93
C VAL A 575 -8.87 -21.18 3.84
N ALA A 576 -8.13 -21.97 3.07
CA ALA A 576 -7.47 -21.50 1.87
C ALA A 576 -8.21 -22.00 0.63
N SER A 577 -8.59 -21.08 -0.26
CA SER A 577 -9.10 -21.37 -1.60
C SER A 577 -8.12 -20.79 -2.63
N PRO A 578 -7.07 -21.56 -3.02
CA PRO A 578 -6.07 -21.13 -4.00
C PRO A 578 -6.67 -20.68 -5.35
N VAL A 579 -6.06 -19.68 -5.97
CA VAL A 579 -6.46 -19.22 -7.31
C VAL A 579 -6.38 -20.34 -8.36
N PHE A 580 -7.49 -20.58 -9.06
CA PHE A 580 -7.67 -21.62 -10.09
C PHE A 580 -7.49 -23.08 -9.59
N ASP A 581 -7.43 -23.28 -8.28
CA ASP A 581 -7.32 -24.58 -7.61
C ASP A 581 -8.03 -24.52 -6.23
N GLY A 582 -9.15 -23.80 -6.22
CA GLY A 582 -9.90 -23.46 -5.03
C GLY A 582 -10.99 -24.46 -4.69
N ALA A 583 -11.70 -24.17 -3.61
CA ALA A 583 -12.91 -24.91 -3.22
C ALA A 583 -13.97 -24.84 -4.33
N ARG A 584 -14.60 -25.98 -4.62
CA ARG A 584 -15.70 -26.07 -5.58
C ARG A 584 -17.04 -25.86 -4.88
N ASP A 585 -18.10 -25.70 -5.68
CA ASP A 585 -19.46 -25.52 -5.17
C ASP A 585 -19.84 -26.63 -4.17
N ASP A 586 -19.56 -27.90 -4.48
CA ASP A 586 -19.86 -29.03 -3.61
C ASP A 586 -19.12 -28.93 -2.26
N ASP A 587 -17.85 -28.50 -2.27
CA ASP A 587 -17.06 -28.31 -1.04
C ASP A 587 -17.67 -27.21 -0.15
N ILE A 588 -18.18 -26.12 -0.76
CA ILE A 588 -18.83 -25.03 -0.03
C ILE A 588 -20.14 -25.52 0.60
N TRP A 589 -20.95 -26.27 -0.14
CA TRP A 589 -22.22 -26.81 0.37
C TRP A 589 -21.99 -27.84 1.48
N ASP A 590 -20.95 -28.67 1.36
CA ASP A 590 -20.55 -29.61 2.40
C ASP A 590 -20.02 -28.89 3.65
N ALA A 591 -19.22 -27.83 3.49
CA ALA A 591 -18.75 -27.00 4.60
C ALA A 591 -19.91 -26.32 5.33
N LEU A 592 -20.90 -25.77 4.60
CA LEU A 592 -22.11 -25.20 5.20
C LEU A 592 -22.88 -26.26 6.01
N LYS A 593 -23.02 -27.46 5.46
CA LYS A 593 -23.71 -28.57 6.12
C LYS A 593 -22.97 -29.03 7.38
N GLU A 594 -21.63 -29.12 7.32
CA GLU A 594 -20.78 -29.45 8.48
C GLU A 594 -20.92 -28.39 9.58
N ALA A 595 -20.97 -27.11 9.20
CA ALA A 595 -21.21 -25.99 10.10
C ALA A 595 -22.64 -25.93 10.67
N GLY A 596 -23.54 -26.83 10.25
CA GLY A 596 -24.95 -26.82 10.65
C GLY A 596 -25.77 -25.67 10.06
N LEU A 597 -25.27 -25.05 8.98
CA LEU A 597 -25.91 -23.95 8.28
C LEU A 597 -26.85 -24.46 7.18
N PRO A 598 -27.84 -23.63 6.76
CA PRO A 598 -28.74 -24.00 5.68
C PRO A 598 -28.01 -24.22 4.35
N SER A 599 -28.45 -25.23 3.59
CA SER A 599 -27.84 -25.64 2.31
C SER A 599 -28.05 -24.64 1.16
N ASP A 600 -28.73 -23.53 1.39
CA ASP A 600 -28.89 -22.44 0.43
C ASP A 600 -28.07 -21.19 0.81
N GLY A 601 -27.29 -21.24 1.89
CA GLY A 601 -26.43 -20.15 2.34
C GLY A 601 -27.21 -18.91 2.81
N LYS A 602 -28.51 -19.06 3.08
CA LYS A 602 -29.40 -17.94 3.47
C LYS A 602 -29.95 -18.14 4.87
N THR A 603 -30.35 -17.05 5.50
CA THR A 603 -31.05 -17.07 6.79
C THR A 603 -32.24 -16.10 6.79
N ILE A 604 -33.14 -16.28 7.76
CA ILE A 604 -34.18 -15.28 8.03
C ILE A 604 -33.52 -14.17 8.84
N LEU A 605 -33.72 -12.92 8.44
CA LEU A 605 -33.39 -11.76 9.26
C LEU A 605 -34.66 -11.14 9.81
N TYR A 606 -34.51 -10.42 10.92
CA TYR A 606 -35.56 -9.63 11.55
C TYR A 606 -35.18 -8.16 11.48
N ASP A 607 -36.14 -7.30 11.22
CA ASP A 607 -35.94 -5.84 11.24
C ASP A 607 -35.73 -5.39 12.70
N GLY A 608 -34.61 -4.73 12.98
CA GLY A 608 -34.29 -4.23 14.33
C GLY A 608 -35.32 -3.23 14.87
N ARG A 609 -36.01 -2.51 13.99
CA ARG A 609 -36.95 -1.44 14.37
C ARG A 609 -38.32 -1.99 14.77
N THR A 610 -38.78 -3.04 14.10
CA THR A 610 -40.14 -3.59 14.27
C THR A 610 -40.13 -4.95 14.96
N GLY A 611 -39.02 -5.69 14.88
CA GLY A 611 -38.91 -7.09 15.29
C GLY A 611 -39.58 -8.07 14.33
N GLU A 612 -40.11 -7.61 13.20
CA GLU A 612 -40.76 -8.48 12.21
C GLU A 612 -39.72 -9.16 11.31
N ALA A 613 -40.01 -10.40 10.91
CA ALA A 613 -39.16 -11.12 9.95
C ALA A 613 -39.32 -10.55 8.55
N PHE A 614 -38.24 -10.48 7.77
CA PHE A 614 -38.34 -10.16 6.35
C PHE A 614 -39.02 -11.31 5.57
N ASP A 615 -39.78 -10.95 4.54
CA ASP A 615 -40.56 -11.90 3.73
C ASP A 615 -39.70 -13.00 3.08
N ASN A 616 -38.46 -12.66 2.68
CA ASN A 616 -37.55 -13.56 2.00
C ASN A 616 -36.30 -13.82 2.83
N ARG A 617 -35.78 -15.04 2.73
CA ARG A 617 -34.47 -15.39 3.30
C ARG A 617 -33.36 -14.66 2.55
N ILE A 618 -32.40 -14.14 3.30
CA ILE A 618 -31.35 -13.24 2.84
C ILE A 618 -30.01 -13.99 2.88
N ALA A 619 -29.16 -13.74 1.88
CA ALA A 619 -27.79 -14.26 1.89
C ALA A 619 -26.98 -13.47 2.92
N VAL A 620 -26.54 -14.18 3.96
CA VAL A 620 -25.80 -13.63 5.09
C VAL A 620 -24.57 -14.48 5.30
N GLY A 621 -23.43 -13.85 5.50
CA GLY A 621 -22.20 -14.57 5.82
C GLY A 621 -21.04 -13.64 6.04
N VAL A 622 -19.83 -14.18 5.97
CA VAL A 622 -18.62 -13.43 6.31
C VAL A 622 -17.77 -13.27 5.07
N MET A 623 -17.44 -12.03 4.72
CA MET A 623 -16.57 -11.73 3.58
C MET A 623 -15.50 -10.73 4.00
N TYR A 624 -14.26 -10.94 3.54
CA TYR A 624 -13.15 -10.08 3.91
C TYR A 624 -13.30 -8.69 3.30
N TYR A 625 -13.27 -7.65 4.15
CA TYR A 625 -13.59 -6.28 3.75
C TYR A 625 -12.57 -5.29 4.30
N MET A 626 -12.18 -4.31 3.48
CA MET A 626 -11.04 -3.41 3.73
C MET A 626 -11.48 -1.95 3.73
N LYS A 627 -10.87 -1.13 4.60
CA LYS A 627 -10.94 0.33 4.53
C LYS A 627 -9.87 0.84 3.56
N LEU A 628 -10.26 1.65 2.58
CA LEU A 628 -9.31 2.22 1.61
C LEU A 628 -8.74 3.56 2.09
N SER A 629 -7.59 3.96 1.55
CA SER A 629 -6.94 5.26 1.83
C SER A 629 -7.73 6.49 1.37
N HIS A 630 -8.84 6.28 0.67
CA HIS A 630 -9.77 7.30 0.22
C HIS A 630 -10.74 7.73 1.32
N MET A 631 -10.25 8.51 2.27
CA MET A 631 -11.06 9.05 3.37
C MET A 631 -11.74 10.36 2.98
N VAL A 632 -12.89 10.63 3.60
CA VAL A 632 -13.68 11.83 3.31
C VAL A 632 -13.01 13.11 3.81
N ASP A 633 -12.35 13.07 4.97
CA ASP A 633 -11.66 14.23 5.58
C ASP A 633 -10.57 14.81 4.68
N ASP A 634 -9.89 13.95 3.92
CA ASP A 634 -8.86 14.38 2.98
C ASP A 634 -9.48 15.06 1.75
N LYS A 635 -10.70 14.69 1.39
CA LYS A 635 -11.39 15.13 0.17
C LYS A 635 -12.31 16.34 0.37
N ILE A 636 -12.84 16.53 1.58
CA ILE A 636 -13.63 17.73 1.88
C ILE A 636 -12.73 18.96 1.72
N HIS A 637 -13.20 19.89 0.91
CA HIS A 637 -12.58 21.18 0.68
C HIS A 637 -13.65 22.22 0.38
N SER A 638 -13.61 23.32 1.13
CA SER A 638 -14.48 24.47 0.95
C SER A 638 -13.67 25.75 0.97
N ARG A 639 -14.01 26.69 0.10
CA ARG A 639 -13.37 28.01 0.05
C ARG A 639 -14.44 29.08 -0.04
N SER A 640 -14.36 30.08 0.83
CA SER A 640 -15.06 31.36 0.68
C SER A 640 -14.16 32.37 -0.04
N ILE A 641 -13.11 32.84 0.64
CA ILE A 641 -12.07 33.74 0.14
C ILE A 641 -10.72 33.12 0.44
N GLY A 642 -9.71 33.36 -0.41
CA GLY A 642 -8.39 32.77 -0.24
C GLY A 642 -7.36 33.46 -1.12
N PRO A 643 -6.13 32.93 -1.20
CA PRO A 643 -5.08 33.52 -2.00
C PRO A 643 -5.40 33.47 -3.51
N TYR A 644 -4.81 34.45 -4.21
CA TYR A 644 -4.94 34.63 -5.66
C TYR A 644 -3.57 34.54 -6.32
N SER A 645 -3.56 34.00 -7.53
CA SER A 645 -2.40 34.03 -8.41
C SER A 645 -2.05 35.48 -8.74
N LEU A 646 -0.79 35.86 -8.54
CA LEU A 646 -0.31 37.20 -8.87
C LEU A 646 -0.47 37.53 -10.36
N VAL A 647 -0.31 36.53 -11.24
CA VAL A 647 -0.31 36.74 -12.69
C VAL A 647 -1.73 36.81 -13.23
N THR A 648 -2.56 35.81 -12.90
CA THR A 648 -3.90 35.67 -13.49
C THR A 648 -4.98 36.35 -12.65
N GLN A 649 -4.68 36.76 -11.42
CA GLN A 649 -5.65 37.27 -10.43
C GLN A 649 -6.81 36.30 -10.20
N GLN A 650 -6.62 35.02 -10.51
CA GLN A 650 -7.57 33.95 -10.23
C GLN A 650 -7.28 33.33 -8.87
N PRO A 651 -8.29 32.77 -8.19
CA PRO A 651 -8.10 31.84 -7.09
C PRO A 651 -6.94 30.87 -7.36
N LEU A 652 -6.03 30.68 -6.40
CA LEU A 652 -5.08 29.56 -6.48
C LEU A 652 -5.83 28.23 -6.60
N GLY A 653 -5.17 27.17 -7.09
CA GLY A 653 -5.79 25.86 -7.26
C GLY A 653 -5.41 24.89 -6.14
N GLY A 654 -6.37 24.05 -5.72
CA GLY A 654 -6.12 22.93 -4.80
C GLY A 654 -6.19 23.24 -3.30
N LYS A 655 -6.48 22.20 -2.50
CA LYS A 655 -6.73 22.30 -1.04
C LYS A 655 -5.54 22.87 -0.25
N ALA A 656 -4.31 22.44 -0.57
CA ALA A 656 -3.10 22.86 0.14
C ALA A 656 -2.84 24.38 0.09
N GLN A 657 -3.35 25.06 -0.95
CA GLN A 657 -3.23 26.52 -1.11
C GLN A 657 -4.53 27.25 -0.74
N PHE A 658 -5.49 26.57 -0.12
CA PHE A 658 -6.85 27.07 0.08
C PHE A 658 -7.47 27.58 -1.25
N GLY A 659 -7.23 26.81 -2.30
CA GLY A 659 -7.56 27.12 -3.68
C GLY A 659 -9.05 26.99 -4.02
N GLY A 660 -9.47 27.58 -5.15
CA GLY A 660 -10.79 27.37 -5.72
C GLY A 660 -10.88 26.06 -6.52
N GLN A 661 -12.11 25.64 -6.82
CA GLN A 661 -12.36 24.62 -7.85
C GLN A 661 -12.10 25.25 -9.24
N ARG A 662 -11.56 24.46 -10.16
CA ARG A 662 -11.26 24.91 -11.53
C ARG A 662 -12.48 24.82 -12.42
#